data_AF-A0A949UIA3-F1
#
_entry.id   AF-A0A949UIA3-F1
#
_cell.length_a   1.000
_cell.length_b   1.000
_cell.length_c   1.000
_cell.angle_alpha   90.00
_cell.angle_beta   90.00
_cell.angle_gamma   90.00
#
_symmetry.space_group_name_H-M   'P 1'
#
loop_
_entity.id
_entity.type
_entity.pdbx_description
1 polymer ?
#
loop_
_entity_poly.entity_id
_entity_poly.type
_entity_poly.pdbx_seq_one_letter_code
_entity_poly.pdbx_strand_id
1 'polypeptide(L)'
;MRPAIKAIWGFASIVALALLSTYLPAQTYTGRILGNVTDQSGASIAGANVTITDVQRGITRTLATDASGFYVAPDLSPGTYTVRVEAKGFKSVQKVNIPVEVAKDARIDFGLQPGQVSEMIEVSGEVPLVDATSSTLGGTLSNKEINDLPLNGRNYQNLLQLRPGVTRYPGGGFSTTSANGLRAEDNAYLIDGLYNTEPFSGQGVINGSGIVGDSATILPIDSIQEFNVQQNPPAEYGWKPGAIVNVGLKSGTNTLHGSAFAFGRDGVLDARNYFNTPPAAKVDRSLEQFGTSLGGAIIKDKLFFFGSYEGQRYDIGNTYSVTTPSMVPFQLAAGSPANCTSPLLATADCGGSIPNAVRDLLLNGVPISPVSLKLSGCNVAGAGITANVTCNGSGFPINNNPSINFIQGFPNVANTDDAVGKVDYHFNAQNTVSGTYFFGNNSGTAEDFPELQTQWRSKIHTRAQVGGGSWIWTPNARWVNEARVGYSRLYQPTLPGDLNTPASAYGLNTGVSGPFTGGLPRIGFAGAFVPGLGAFKWPKFQGPDTLTQFIDHISYTAGTHSLKFGGEVRRDGVSGGAFGNARGSITFLGGVAIAAGAGSTALEDFMAGFPFKASVQVGDPTRQIHDWAYGAFFQDDWRVTRNFTLNYGVRYEFSTVIKEAHNRLANFDPNSPTGLIQVGINGVGSPYNSDPKNLAPRLGFAWDVTGKGDTVVRGGGSLMYEVVNWETFLAFNNSYGLTNIPTGAIISGTGTANPKTAGGTITAGNLAIPPTLPQWDTGAPLYGKNVSSSTITCDPVAAAPCPIMSVVKNLSTPYVATYSLNVQHAFSPTLSLEIGYVGNHGTNLVGIRDINQEALNSNSQATRPYNAKFPWLSNIFQMGNFYKSNYNGLQATLTSRNFHGLSMVLGYTYSHSLDDVSANWDFGAGYGLPQNSFDVAREYANSDFDIRHRFTASLTYAIPGRKGFGQLFEGWEINTIATLASAQPWGVIDLTDGFAGIGGLPVSPPQATPQRWDFFGNPSDFKSGPTTIPCFGFGNSACAPAIPAACTSAASSLGITALAGCYAKGNSVMIPPPAGQFGTMGRNIFPDSGFRNLDFSLAKNFHFGERLHAQFRAEFFNIFNHPNFANPYGGQNGFGLNDPGALGTFGCGCVTPDVAAANPAIGSGGPRSVQLGLKFLF
;
A
#
# COMPACT_ATOMS: atom_id res chain seq x y z
N MET A 1 -43.37 4.78 26.48
CA MET A 1 -43.97 3.44 26.18
C MET A 1 -43.74 2.95 24.75
N ARG A 2 -44.08 3.70 23.69
CA ARG A 2 -43.87 3.25 22.29
C ARG A 2 -42.45 2.76 21.88
N PRO A 3 -41.31 3.26 22.39
CA PRO A 3 -40.00 2.73 21.99
C PRO A 3 -39.66 1.37 22.60
N ALA A 4 -40.12 1.08 23.83
CA ALA A 4 -39.86 -0.21 24.48
C ALA A 4 -40.54 -1.38 23.76
N ILE A 5 -41.75 -1.16 23.23
CA ILE A 5 -42.47 -2.17 22.44
C ILE A 5 -41.72 -2.48 21.14
N LYS A 6 -41.13 -1.48 20.46
CA LYS A 6 -40.29 -1.71 19.28
C LYS A 6 -39.03 -2.52 19.60
N ALA A 7 -38.40 -2.29 20.75
CA ALA A 7 -37.25 -3.07 21.19
C ALA A 7 -37.60 -4.54 21.47
N ILE A 8 -38.76 -4.80 22.10
CA ILE A 8 -39.24 -6.16 22.39
C ILE A 8 -39.59 -6.92 21.10
N TRP A 9 -40.27 -6.27 20.14
CA TRP A 9 -40.51 -6.88 18.82
C TRP A 9 -39.22 -7.10 18.03
N GLY A 10 -38.26 -6.16 18.08
CA GLY A 10 -36.93 -6.36 17.48
C GLY A 10 -36.17 -7.54 18.07
N PHE A 11 -36.18 -7.70 19.39
CA PHE A 11 -35.54 -8.84 20.07
C PHE A 11 -36.25 -10.16 19.75
N ALA A 12 -37.58 -10.17 19.71
CA ALA A 12 -38.36 -11.34 19.30
C ALA A 12 -38.11 -11.72 17.83
N SER A 13 -37.95 -10.75 16.92
CA SER A 13 -37.55 -11.01 15.54
C SER A 13 -36.13 -11.53 15.40
N ILE A 14 -35.18 -11.06 16.23
CA ILE A 14 -33.80 -11.58 16.26
C ILE A 14 -33.77 -13.03 16.75
N VAL A 15 -34.51 -13.35 17.83
CA VAL A 15 -34.63 -14.73 18.33
C VAL A 15 -35.40 -15.63 17.36
N ALA A 16 -36.40 -15.12 16.64
CA ALA A 16 -37.11 -15.87 15.60
C ALA A 16 -36.24 -16.12 14.35
N LEU A 17 -35.41 -15.17 13.92
CA LEU A 17 -34.41 -15.41 12.86
C LEU A 17 -33.36 -16.44 13.31
N ALA A 18 -32.92 -16.39 14.56
CA ALA A 18 -31.97 -17.35 15.15
C ALA A 18 -32.54 -18.78 15.32
N LEU A 19 -33.87 -18.95 15.20
CA LEU A 19 -34.55 -20.25 15.28
C LEU A 19 -35.06 -20.77 13.92
N LEU A 20 -34.84 -20.03 12.83
CA LEU A 20 -35.26 -20.37 11.46
C LEU A 20 -34.09 -20.56 10.48
N SER A 21 -32.86 -20.60 10.98
CA SER A 21 -31.64 -20.82 10.18
C SER A 21 -31.50 -22.29 9.74
N THR A 22 -32.12 -22.65 8.62
CA THR A 22 -31.84 -23.89 7.89
C THR A 22 -30.58 -23.75 7.02
N TYR A 23 -29.57 -24.56 7.32
CA TYR A 23 -28.43 -24.99 6.46
C TYR A 23 -27.87 -24.00 5.42
N LEU A 24 -26.70 -23.41 5.68
CA LEU A 24 -25.86 -22.71 4.70
C LEU A 24 -24.36 -23.18 4.76
N PRO A 25 -23.48 -22.87 3.77
CA PRO A 25 -22.00 -23.22 3.77
C PRO A 25 -20.92 -22.05 4.03
N ALA A 26 -19.58 -22.31 4.29
CA ALA A 26 -18.31 -21.46 4.56
C ALA A 26 -16.90 -22.04 4.16
N GLN A 27 -15.81 -21.38 4.64
CA GLN A 27 -14.34 -21.55 4.51
C GLN A 27 -13.62 -21.60 5.90
N THR A 28 -12.39 -22.13 6.03
CA THR A 28 -11.68 -22.34 7.34
C THR A 28 -10.40 -21.48 7.56
N TYR A 29 -9.71 -21.64 8.71
CA TYR A 29 -8.33 -21.11 8.99
C TYR A 29 -7.43 -22.15 9.68
N THR A 30 -8.07 -23.18 10.20
CA THR A 30 -7.57 -24.37 10.89
C THR A 30 -6.69 -25.24 9.99
N GLY A 31 -5.81 -26.02 10.61
CA GLY A 31 -5.09 -27.10 9.93
C GLY A 31 -5.86 -28.43 9.98
N ARG A 32 -5.32 -29.47 9.35
CA ARG A 32 -5.84 -30.85 9.45
C ARG A 32 -4.73 -31.86 9.71
N ILE A 33 -5.02 -32.86 10.56
CA ILE A 33 -4.17 -34.06 10.69
C ILE A 33 -4.79 -35.18 9.87
N LEU A 34 -4.00 -35.85 9.04
CA LEU A 34 -4.45 -36.98 8.22
C LEU A 34 -3.37 -38.06 8.12
N GLY A 35 -3.73 -39.29 7.77
CA GLY A 35 -2.74 -40.35 7.56
C GLY A 35 -3.32 -41.74 7.36
N ASN A 36 -2.45 -42.69 7.08
CA ASN A 36 -2.77 -44.12 7.00
C ASN A 36 -2.32 -44.87 8.25
N VAL A 37 -3.09 -45.89 8.62
CA VAL A 37 -2.70 -46.93 9.57
C VAL A 37 -2.51 -48.24 8.80
N THR A 38 -1.30 -48.79 8.83
CA THR A 38 -0.96 -50.08 8.20
C THR A 38 -0.34 -51.05 9.20
N ASP A 39 -0.28 -52.33 8.84
CA ASP A 39 0.56 -53.31 9.55
C ASP A 39 2.01 -53.30 9.02
N GLN A 40 2.85 -54.21 9.55
CA GLN A 40 4.24 -54.40 9.12
C GLN A 40 4.40 -54.94 7.68
N SER A 41 3.34 -55.46 7.05
CA SER A 41 3.34 -55.88 5.64
C SER A 41 2.95 -54.75 4.67
N GLY A 42 2.49 -53.61 5.21
CA GLY A 42 1.94 -52.50 4.43
C GLY A 42 0.45 -52.67 4.09
N ALA A 43 -0.23 -53.67 4.65
CA ALA A 43 -1.67 -53.83 4.52
C ALA A 43 -2.41 -52.79 5.39
N SER A 44 -3.52 -52.26 4.89
CA SER A 44 -4.31 -51.22 5.57
C SER A 44 -5.11 -51.78 6.74
N ILE A 45 -5.13 -51.09 7.88
CA ILE A 45 -5.90 -51.47 9.07
C ILE A 45 -7.16 -50.61 9.16
N ALA A 46 -8.31 -51.21 8.81
CA ALA A 46 -9.62 -50.56 8.88
C ALA A 46 -10.21 -50.60 10.31
N GLY A 47 -10.96 -49.56 10.69
CA GLY A 47 -11.60 -49.47 12.00
C GLY A 47 -10.64 -49.30 13.19
N ALA A 48 -9.38 -48.90 12.95
CA ALA A 48 -8.46 -48.51 14.01
C ALA A 48 -8.93 -47.21 14.68
N ASN A 49 -8.88 -47.17 16.00
CA ASN A 49 -9.28 -46.02 16.80
C ASN A 49 -8.13 -45.01 16.86
N VAL A 50 -8.37 -43.78 16.41
CA VAL A 50 -7.39 -42.69 16.38
C VAL A 50 -7.86 -41.59 17.32
N THR A 51 -7.06 -41.29 18.34
CA THR A 51 -7.33 -40.22 19.31
C THR A 51 -6.28 -39.12 19.18
N ILE A 52 -6.75 -37.90 18.91
CA ILE A 52 -5.95 -36.70 18.69
C ILE A 52 -6.18 -35.77 19.88
N THR A 53 -5.11 -35.35 20.55
CA THR A 53 -5.17 -34.56 21.80
C THR A 53 -4.40 -33.25 21.66
N ASP A 54 -5.05 -32.11 21.88
CA ASP A 54 -4.37 -30.81 22.09
C ASP A 54 -3.60 -30.88 23.41
N VAL A 55 -2.27 -30.76 23.34
CA VAL A 55 -1.38 -30.90 24.51
C VAL A 55 -1.53 -29.74 25.49
N GLN A 56 -1.89 -28.55 25.03
CA GLN A 56 -1.98 -27.34 25.85
C GLN A 56 -3.35 -27.17 26.52
N ARG A 57 -4.41 -27.69 25.90
CA ARG A 57 -5.81 -27.52 26.35
C ARG A 57 -6.47 -28.81 26.84
N GLY A 58 -5.85 -29.97 26.64
CA GLY A 58 -6.39 -31.27 27.04
C GLY A 58 -7.58 -31.76 26.20
N ILE A 59 -7.85 -31.11 25.06
CA ILE A 59 -9.03 -31.38 24.23
C ILE A 59 -8.75 -32.58 23.33
N THR A 60 -9.63 -33.60 23.40
CA THR A 60 -9.50 -34.84 22.62
C THR A 60 -10.55 -34.94 21.51
N ARG A 61 -10.13 -35.32 20.30
CA ARG A 61 -11.01 -35.77 19.22
C ARG A 61 -10.70 -37.22 18.85
N THR A 62 -11.72 -38.05 18.80
CA THR A 62 -11.60 -39.47 18.48
C THR A 62 -12.35 -39.80 17.19
N LEU A 63 -11.73 -40.62 16.34
CA LEU A 63 -12.22 -41.01 15.02
C LEU A 63 -11.69 -42.40 14.63
N ALA A 64 -12.30 -43.04 13.63
CA ALA A 64 -11.90 -44.38 13.19
C ALA A 64 -11.37 -44.37 11.76
N THR A 65 -10.41 -45.24 11.44
CA THR A 65 -9.92 -45.41 10.07
C THR A 65 -10.98 -46.03 9.16
N ASP A 66 -10.96 -45.64 7.88
CA ASP A 66 -11.84 -46.18 6.85
C ASP A 66 -11.39 -47.56 6.33
N ALA A 67 -12.07 -48.08 5.31
CA ALA A 67 -11.73 -49.36 4.69
C ALA A 67 -10.34 -49.39 4.00
N SER A 68 -9.77 -48.23 3.68
CA SER A 68 -8.41 -48.07 3.15
C SER A 68 -7.36 -47.86 4.24
N GLY A 69 -7.76 -47.91 5.52
CA GLY A 69 -6.90 -47.61 6.68
C GLY A 69 -6.59 -46.12 6.83
N PHE A 70 -7.26 -45.24 6.07
CA PHE A 70 -7.05 -43.80 6.10
C PHE A 70 -7.87 -43.14 7.19
N TYR A 71 -7.35 -42.04 7.75
CA TYR A 71 -8.05 -41.19 8.69
C TYR A 71 -7.73 -39.71 8.43
N VAL A 72 -8.65 -38.84 8.84
CA VAL A 72 -8.50 -37.39 8.73
C VAL A 72 -9.33 -36.69 9.82
N ALA A 73 -8.72 -35.69 10.45
CA ALA A 73 -9.34 -34.73 11.35
C ALA A 73 -9.20 -33.34 10.73
N PRO A 74 -10.20 -32.85 9.99
CA PRO A 74 -10.23 -31.48 9.55
C PRO A 74 -10.48 -30.56 10.74
N ASP A 75 -10.13 -29.29 10.61
CA ASP A 75 -10.51 -28.22 11.53
C ASP A 75 -9.93 -28.30 12.94
N LEU A 76 -8.62 -28.57 12.99
CA LEU A 76 -7.83 -28.46 14.21
C LEU A 76 -7.23 -27.05 14.31
N SER A 77 -7.34 -26.45 15.49
CA SER A 77 -6.70 -25.16 15.78
C SER A 77 -5.16 -25.26 15.66
N PRO A 78 -4.47 -24.17 15.28
CA PRO A 78 -3.02 -24.09 15.38
C PRO A 78 -2.51 -24.47 16.77
N GLY A 79 -1.54 -25.38 16.85
CA GLY A 79 -1.07 -25.91 18.13
C GLY A 79 -0.22 -27.17 18.05
N THR A 80 0.03 -27.78 19.22
CA THR A 80 0.81 -29.00 19.35
C THR A 80 -0.08 -30.16 19.80
N TYR A 81 -0.05 -31.25 19.06
CA TYR A 81 -0.94 -32.39 19.22
C TYR A 81 -0.19 -33.69 19.52
N THR A 82 -0.89 -34.60 20.20
CA THR A 82 -0.52 -36.01 20.32
C THR A 82 -1.55 -36.85 19.56
N VAL A 83 -1.09 -37.81 18.75
CA VAL A 83 -1.94 -38.73 17.99
C VAL A 83 -1.64 -40.16 18.44
N ARG A 84 -2.64 -40.85 19.00
CA ARG A 84 -2.58 -42.24 19.45
C ARG A 84 -3.49 -43.11 18.59
N VAL A 85 -2.96 -44.25 18.15
CA VAL A 85 -3.67 -45.23 17.32
C VAL A 85 -3.75 -46.57 18.03
N GLU A 86 -4.93 -47.19 18.01
CA GLU A 86 -5.24 -48.46 18.65
C GLU A 86 -6.03 -49.37 17.71
N ALA A 87 -5.60 -50.62 17.53
CA ALA A 87 -6.32 -51.62 16.75
C ALA A 87 -6.29 -52.98 17.47
N LYS A 88 -7.39 -53.74 17.39
CA LYS A 88 -7.49 -55.05 18.06
C LYS A 88 -6.46 -56.03 17.49
N GLY A 89 -5.62 -56.60 18.36
CA GLY A 89 -4.54 -57.53 17.99
C GLY A 89 -3.19 -56.86 17.70
N PHE A 90 -3.11 -55.53 17.85
CA PHE A 90 -1.89 -54.75 17.67
C PHE A 90 -1.53 -54.01 18.96
N LYS A 91 -0.24 -53.67 19.10
CA LYS A 91 0.26 -52.72 20.09
C LYS A 91 -0.27 -51.32 19.79
N SER A 92 -0.52 -50.52 20.83
CA SER A 92 -0.86 -49.12 20.63
C SER A 92 0.39 -48.32 20.22
N VAL A 93 0.22 -47.34 19.33
CA VAL A 93 1.32 -46.47 18.89
C VAL A 93 0.91 -45.02 19.08
N GLN A 94 1.78 -44.23 19.69
CA GLN A 94 1.56 -42.82 20.00
C GLN A 94 2.66 -41.98 19.37
N LYS A 95 2.28 -40.96 18.60
CA LYS A 95 3.18 -39.90 18.13
C LYS A 95 2.91 -38.61 18.90
N VAL A 96 3.93 -38.08 19.54
CA VAL A 96 3.89 -36.87 20.37
C VAL A 96 4.51 -35.67 19.64
N ASN A 97 4.21 -34.47 20.12
CA ASN A 97 4.77 -33.19 19.64
C ASN A 97 4.53 -32.87 18.16
N ILE A 98 3.36 -33.24 17.61
CA ILE A 98 3.00 -32.94 16.22
C ILE A 98 2.51 -31.49 16.11
N PRO A 99 3.22 -30.57 15.42
CA PRO A 99 2.69 -29.25 15.12
C PRO A 99 1.59 -29.33 14.06
N VAL A 100 0.50 -28.60 14.30
CA VAL A 100 -0.52 -28.26 13.30
C VAL A 100 -0.39 -26.77 13.01
N GLU A 101 -0.12 -26.45 11.74
CA GLU A 101 0.10 -25.09 11.25
C GLU A 101 -1.19 -24.51 10.61
N VAL A 102 -1.39 -23.18 10.67
CA VAL A 102 -2.50 -22.44 10.04
C VAL A 102 -2.71 -22.85 8.58
N ALA A 103 -3.94 -23.28 8.27
CA ALA A 103 -4.40 -23.67 6.95
C ALA A 103 -3.48 -24.67 6.21
N LYS A 104 -2.89 -25.63 6.96
CA LYS A 104 -1.97 -26.64 6.42
C LYS A 104 -2.26 -28.05 6.94
N ASP A 105 -1.77 -29.03 6.18
CA ASP A 105 -1.87 -30.46 6.46
C ASP A 105 -0.67 -30.97 7.26
N ALA A 106 -0.94 -31.75 8.30
CA ALA A 106 0.03 -32.61 8.97
C ALA A 106 -0.26 -34.07 8.61
N ARG A 107 0.52 -34.63 7.67
CA ARG A 107 0.42 -36.05 7.30
C ARG A 107 1.21 -36.94 8.27
N ILE A 108 0.50 -37.78 9.02
CA ILE A 108 1.04 -38.63 10.09
C ILE A 108 0.62 -40.09 9.85
N ASP A 109 1.44 -40.82 9.09
CA ASP A 109 1.24 -42.25 8.84
C ASP A 109 1.74 -43.11 10.02
N PHE A 110 1.09 -44.25 10.27
CA PHE A 110 1.35 -45.20 11.38
C PHE A 110 1.52 -46.63 10.87
N GLY A 111 2.57 -47.32 11.34
CA GLY A 111 2.74 -48.77 11.19
C GLY A 111 2.55 -49.47 12.54
N LEU A 112 1.53 -50.31 12.66
CA LEU A 112 1.24 -51.06 13.89
C LEU A 112 1.94 -52.42 13.90
N GLN A 113 2.39 -52.84 15.08
CA GLN A 113 3.02 -54.15 15.32
C GLN A 113 2.02 -55.09 16.01
N PRO A 114 1.98 -56.40 15.68
CA PRO A 114 1.16 -57.37 16.41
C PRO A 114 1.48 -57.40 17.91
N GLY A 115 0.46 -57.51 18.77
CA GLY A 115 0.63 -57.54 20.23
C GLY A 115 -0.63 -57.19 21.02
N GLN A 116 -0.48 -56.99 22.33
CA GLN A 116 -1.57 -56.48 23.17
C GLN A 116 -1.67 -54.95 23.07
N VAL A 117 -2.88 -54.41 23.03
CA VAL A 117 -3.14 -52.95 22.96
C VAL A 117 -2.58 -52.19 24.18
N SER A 118 -2.46 -52.88 25.33
CA SER A 118 -1.83 -52.41 26.56
C SER A 118 -0.33 -52.12 26.43
N GLU A 119 0.36 -52.71 25.44
CA GLU A 119 1.73 -52.37 25.11
C GLU A 119 1.73 -51.13 24.20
N MET A 120 2.39 -50.07 24.64
CA MET A 120 2.47 -48.78 23.93
C MET A 120 3.87 -48.56 23.37
N ILE A 121 3.94 -48.07 22.13
CA ILE A 121 5.17 -47.55 21.51
C ILE A 121 5.01 -46.04 21.33
N GLU A 122 5.82 -45.24 22.02
CA GLU A 122 5.89 -43.80 21.80
C GLU A 122 6.98 -43.46 20.79
N VAL A 123 6.69 -42.54 19.86
CA VAL A 123 7.60 -42.06 18.81
C VAL A 123 7.52 -40.53 18.73
N SER A 124 8.67 -39.87 18.58
CA SER A 124 8.70 -38.43 18.27
C SER A 124 8.06 -38.16 16.90
N GLY A 125 7.05 -37.31 16.84
CA GLY A 125 6.34 -36.98 15.61
C GLY A 125 6.96 -35.79 14.88
N GLU A 126 7.93 -36.02 14.00
CA GLU A 126 8.37 -34.99 13.05
C GLU A 126 7.43 -34.94 11.83
N VAL A 127 6.91 -33.75 11.51
CA VAL A 127 6.11 -33.51 10.30
C VAL A 127 7.05 -33.38 9.10
N PRO A 128 6.84 -34.13 8.00
CA PRO A 128 7.66 -34.04 6.80
C PRO A 128 7.82 -32.60 6.27
N LEU A 129 9.00 -32.32 5.70
CA LEU A 129 9.29 -31.02 5.08
C LEU A 129 8.75 -30.87 3.65
N VAL A 130 8.18 -31.93 3.06
CA VAL A 130 7.54 -31.94 1.75
C VAL A 130 6.03 -32.13 1.88
N ASP A 131 5.28 -31.54 0.95
CA ASP A 131 3.82 -31.52 0.92
C ASP A 131 3.32 -32.43 -0.20
N ALA A 132 2.80 -33.61 0.19
CA ALA A 132 2.26 -34.63 -0.71
C ALA A 132 0.71 -34.58 -0.83
N THR A 133 0.06 -33.52 -0.36
CA THR A 133 -1.41 -33.40 -0.30
C THR A 133 -1.96 -32.18 -1.01
N SER A 134 -1.15 -31.13 -1.21
CA SER A 134 -1.58 -29.87 -1.84
C SER A 134 -0.66 -29.37 -2.96
N SER A 135 -1.29 -28.76 -3.95
CA SER A 135 -0.66 -27.97 -5.02
C SER A 135 -0.48 -26.48 -4.66
N THR A 136 -0.86 -26.06 -3.45
CA THR A 136 -0.71 -24.67 -2.97
C THR A 136 0.76 -24.34 -2.69
N LEU A 137 1.26 -23.24 -3.24
CA LEU A 137 2.62 -22.76 -3.05
C LEU A 137 2.70 -21.77 -1.88
N GLY A 138 3.85 -21.71 -1.20
CA GLY A 138 4.13 -20.75 -0.14
C GLY A 138 4.61 -21.42 1.16
N GLY A 139 4.16 -20.93 2.31
CA GLY A 139 4.47 -21.56 3.60
C GLY A 139 4.33 -20.68 4.84
N THR A 140 4.41 -21.34 5.99
CA THR A 140 4.19 -20.77 7.35
C THR A 140 5.45 -20.11 7.90
N LEU A 141 5.32 -19.01 8.63
CA LEU A 141 6.33 -18.53 9.59
C LEU A 141 5.80 -18.71 11.01
N SER A 142 6.56 -19.45 11.82
CA SER A 142 6.18 -19.86 13.18
C SER A 142 6.30 -18.71 14.20
N ASN A 143 5.65 -18.83 15.36
CA ASN A 143 5.79 -17.85 16.46
C ASN A 143 7.25 -17.56 16.81
N LYS A 144 8.12 -18.60 16.82
CA LYS A 144 9.55 -18.47 17.16
C LYS A 144 10.25 -17.57 16.13
N GLU A 145 10.15 -17.91 14.84
CA GLU A 145 10.76 -17.11 13.76
C GLU A 145 10.26 -15.65 13.76
N ILE A 146 8.96 -15.43 13.96
CA ILE A 146 8.36 -14.08 14.04
C ILE A 146 8.93 -13.28 15.21
N ASN A 147 9.27 -13.93 16.32
CA ASN A 147 9.76 -13.27 17.53
C ASN A 147 11.27 -13.07 17.54
N ASP A 148 12.06 -14.00 17.00
CA ASP A 148 13.53 -14.00 17.11
C ASP A 148 14.24 -13.29 15.95
N LEU A 149 13.62 -13.19 14.78
CA LEU A 149 14.18 -12.40 13.69
C LEU A 149 14.18 -10.90 14.02
N PRO A 150 15.16 -10.12 13.53
CA PRO A 150 15.15 -8.66 13.67
C PRO A 150 13.97 -8.06 12.92
N LEU A 151 13.13 -7.26 13.60
CA LEU A 151 11.87 -6.79 13.03
C LEU A 151 11.58 -5.31 13.33
N ASN A 152 12.04 -4.42 12.44
CA ASN A 152 11.86 -2.98 12.60
C ASN A 152 10.38 -2.61 12.75
N GLY A 153 10.03 -1.86 13.80
CA GLY A 153 8.65 -1.49 14.11
C GLY A 153 7.74 -2.64 14.52
N ARG A 154 8.28 -3.85 14.77
CA ARG A 154 7.53 -5.08 15.10
C ARG A 154 6.37 -5.38 14.13
N ASN A 155 6.49 -4.98 12.87
CA ASN A 155 5.47 -5.18 11.85
C ASN A 155 5.67 -6.52 11.12
N TYR A 156 4.84 -7.53 11.41
CA TYR A 156 4.96 -8.87 10.80
C TYR A 156 4.92 -8.87 9.26
N GLN A 157 4.29 -7.88 8.62
CA GLN A 157 4.25 -7.79 7.15
C GLN A 157 5.64 -7.59 6.53
N ASN A 158 6.63 -7.09 7.29
CA ASN A 158 8.03 -7.00 6.85
C ASN A 158 8.65 -8.39 6.57
N LEU A 159 8.08 -9.46 7.11
CA LEU A 159 8.55 -10.85 6.95
C LEU A 159 7.94 -11.57 5.74
N LEU A 160 6.86 -11.05 5.13
CA LEU A 160 6.19 -11.69 3.97
C LEU A 160 7.15 -11.89 2.79
N GLN A 161 8.02 -10.91 2.57
CA GLN A 161 9.04 -10.89 1.52
C GLN A 161 10.14 -11.95 1.70
N LEU A 162 10.17 -12.70 2.81
CA LEU A 162 11.13 -13.80 3.01
C LEU A 162 10.77 -15.02 2.14
N ARG A 163 9.51 -15.12 1.68
CA ARG A 163 9.05 -16.14 0.73
C ARG A 163 9.41 -15.75 -0.71
N PRO A 164 9.92 -16.69 -1.54
CA PRO A 164 10.06 -16.49 -2.98
C PRO A 164 8.77 -16.02 -3.66
N GLY A 165 8.94 -15.30 -4.77
CA GLY A 165 7.83 -14.65 -5.49
C GLY A 165 7.20 -13.44 -4.79
N VAL A 166 7.43 -13.23 -3.49
CA VAL A 166 6.96 -12.03 -2.78
C VAL A 166 8.04 -10.95 -2.78
N THR A 167 7.70 -9.78 -3.30
CA THR A 167 8.54 -8.59 -3.28
C THR A 167 7.86 -7.50 -2.46
N ARG A 168 8.66 -6.66 -1.81
CA ARG A 168 8.16 -5.42 -1.21
C ARG A 168 9.09 -4.28 -1.59
N TYR A 169 8.52 -3.16 -2.03
CA TYR A 169 9.28 -1.98 -2.41
C TYR A 169 10.12 -1.49 -1.20
N PRO A 170 11.43 -1.20 -1.37
CA PRO A 170 12.28 -0.67 -0.31
C PRO A 170 11.69 0.59 0.34
N GLY A 171 11.77 0.71 1.66
CA GLY A 171 11.08 1.78 2.42
C GLY A 171 9.65 1.42 2.84
N GLY A 172 8.93 0.55 2.12
CA GLY A 172 7.54 0.21 2.44
C GLY A 172 6.55 1.32 2.04
N GLY A 173 5.48 1.52 2.82
CA GLY A 173 4.36 2.41 2.46
C GLY A 173 3.15 1.71 1.84
N PHE A 174 2.16 2.50 1.42
CA PHE A 174 0.94 2.05 0.73
C PHE A 174 1.28 1.19 -0.49
N SER A 175 0.51 0.10 -0.68
CA SER A 175 0.52 -0.71 -1.91
C SER A 175 1.92 -1.13 -2.39
N THR A 176 2.80 -1.52 -1.46
CA THR A 176 4.20 -1.84 -1.76
C THR A 176 4.54 -3.32 -1.87
N THR A 177 3.63 -4.23 -1.53
CA THR A 177 3.89 -5.68 -1.52
C THR A 177 3.27 -6.37 -2.74
N SER A 178 4.08 -6.86 -3.67
CA SER A 178 3.62 -7.66 -4.83
C SER A 178 3.92 -9.14 -4.61
N ALA A 179 3.03 -10.01 -5.10
CA ALA A 179 3.23 -11.46 -5.13
C ALA A 179 3.13 -11.97 -6.57
N ASN A 180 4.19 -12.61 -7.08
CA ASN A 180 4.25 -13.19 -8.42
C ASN A 180 3.79 -12.24 -9.54
N GLY A 181 4.26 -10.98 -9.50
CA GLY A 181 3.94 -9.96 -10.50
C GLY A 181 2.50 -9.45 -10.49
N LEU A 182 1.73 -9.74 -9.44
CA LEU A 182 0.37 -9.21 -9.24
C LEU A 182 0.41 -7.90 -8.45
N ARG A 183 -0.66 -7.09 -8.56
CA ARG A 183 -0.73 -5.75 -7.97
C ARG A 183 -0.78 -5.84 -6.45
N ALA A 184 -0.38 -4.79 -5.75
CA ALA A 184 -0.29 -4.87 -4.30
C ALA A 184 -1.66 -4.99 -3.63
N GLU A 185 -2.68 -4.41 -4.26
CA GLU A 185 -4.09 -4.49 -3.89
C GLU A 185 -4.70 -5.89 -4.15
N ASP A 186 -4.01 -6.78 -4.86
CA ASP A 186 -4.49 -8.13 -5.18
C ASP A 186 -4.24 -9.15 -4.06
N ASN A 187 -3.52 -8.78 -3.01
CA ASN A 187 -3.30 -9.64 -1.85
C ASN A 187 -4.48 -9.56 -0.86
N ALA A 188 -4.78 -10.66 -0.18
CA ALA A 188 -5.78 -10.69 0.89
C ALA A 188 -5.13 -10.96 2.25
N TYR A 189 -5.56 -10.23 3.28
CA TYR A 189 -5.11 -10.43 4.66
C TYR A 189 -6.27 -10.96 5.50
N LEU A 190 -6.04 -12.04 6.24
CA LEU A 190 -7.03 -12.63 7.13
C LEU A 190 -6.47 -12.79 8.54
N ILE A 191 -7.29 -12.50 9.55
CA ILE A 191 -7.01 -12.76 10.97
C ILE A 191 -8.03 -13.80 11.46
N ASP A 192 -7.56 -14.95 11.94
CA ASP A 192 -8.40 -16.13 12.23
C ASP A 192 -9.45 -16.37 11.12
N GLY A 193 -9.00 -16.29 9.85
CA GLY A 193 -9.83 -16.51 8.67
C GLY A 193 -11.00 -15.53 8.46
N LEU A 194 -10.97 -14.34 9.06
CA LEU A 194 -11.85 -13.20 8.75
C LEU A 194 -11.08 -12.13 7.98
N TYR A 195 -11.70 -11.51 6.99
CA TYR A 195 -11.06 -10.46 6.18
C TYR A 195 -10.63 -9.24 7.01
N ASN A 196 -9.33 -8.97 6.95
CA ASN A 196 -8.65 -7.79 7.47
C ASN A 196 -8.32 -6.82 6.32
N THR A 197 -9.23 -6.67 5.35
CA THR A 197 -9.06 -5.75 4.21
C THR A 197 -10.24 -4.79 4.17
N GLU A 198 -9.98 -3.50 3.91
CA GLU A 198 -11.05 -2.50 3.72
C GLU A 198 -11.37 -2.28 2.22
N PRO A 199 -12.61 -1.92 1.86
CA PRO A 199 -13.05 -1.85 0.47
C PRO A 199 -12.66 -0.56 -0.28
N PHE A 200 -12.23 0.51 0.41
CA PHE A 200 -11.87 1.78 -0.23
C PHE A 200 -10.52 1.68 -0.94
N SER A 201 -9.41 1.47 -0.23
CA SER A 201 -8.08 1.34 -0.85
C SER A 201 -7.69 -0.11 -1.17
N GLY A 202 -8.40 -1.10 -0.61
CA GLY A 202 -8.10 -2.52 -0.79
C GLY A 202 -6.94 -2.99 0.09
N GLN A 203 -6.60 -2.25 1.15
CA GLN A 203 -5.45 -2.51 2.03
C GLN A 203 -5.85 -3.11 3.37
N GLY A 204 -4.85 -3.51 4.16
CA GLY A 204 -5.04 -4.07 5.50
C GLY A 204 -5.72 -3.10 6.48
N VAL A 205 -6.70 -3.55 7.27
CA VAL A 205 -7.27 -2.72 8.36
C VAL A 205 -6.31 -2.66 9.55
N ILE A 206 -5.71 -3.79 9.90
CA ILE A 206 -4.61 -3.94 10.87
C ILE A 206 -3.30 -4.10 10.09
N ASN A 207 -2.23 -3.45 10.56
CA ASN A 207 -0.92 -3.31 9.88
C ASN A 207 -0.97 -2.54 8.53
N GLY A 208 -2.14 -2.00 8.13
CA GLY A 208 -2.27 -1.13 6.96
C GLY A 208 -1.48 0.17 7.09
N SER A 209 -1.17 0.80 5.94
CA SER A 209 -0.35 2.00 5.89
C SER A 209 -1.09 3.22 6.47
N GLY A 210 -0.41 3.96 7.35
CA GLY A 210 -0.73 5.32 7.71
C GLY A 210 -0.27 6.30 6.64
N ILE A 211 -0.64 7.58 6.79
CA ILE A 211 -0.37 8.61 5.78
C ILE A 211 1.14 8.88 5.57
N VAL A 212 1.99 8.52 6.55
CA VAL A 212 3.46 8.56 6.46
C VAL A 212 4.08 7.18 6.23
N GLY A 213 3.38 6.29 5.53
CA GLY A 213 3.90 5.02 5.01
C GLY A 213 4.25 3.94 6.05
N ASP A 214 4.31 4.28 7.34
CA ASP A 214 4.37 3.36 8.46
C ASP A 214 3.02 2.65 8.67
N SER A 215 2.94 1.67 9.57
CA SER A 215 1.66 1.02 9.86
C SER A 215 0.84 1.86 10.83
N ALA A 216 -0.37 2.26 10.43
CA ALA A 216 -1.23 3.11 11.25
C ALA A 216 -1.66 2.44 12.57
N THR A 217 -1.80 1.13 12.57
CA THR A 217 -2.08 0.27 13.74
C THR A 217 -1.33 -1.03 13.55
N ILE A 218 -0.97 -1.72 14.64
CA ILE A 218 -0.18 -2.96 14.56
C ILE A 218 -0.81 -4.10 15.36
N LEU A 219 -0.87 -5.29 14.76
CA LEU A 219 -1.16 -6.51 15.49
C LEU A 219 0.05 -6.86 16.38
N PRO A 220 -0.09 -6.96 17.72
CA PRO A 220 1.02 -7.33 18.58
C PRO A 220 1.61 -8.67 18.16
N ILE A 221 2.90 -8.74 17.81
CA ILE A 221 3.51 -9.99 17.30
C ILE A 221 3.55 -11.09 18.37
N ASP A 222 3.47 -10.70 19.63
CA ASP A 222 3.32 -11.62 20.76
C ASP A 222 1.95 -12.33 20.78
N SER A 223 0.92 -11.79 20.12
CA SER A 223 -0.39 -12.45 19.92
C SER A 223 -0.46 -13.39 18.71
N ILE A 224 0.49 -13.30 17.78
CA ILE A 224 0.49 -14.11 16.56
C ILE A 224 1.02 -15.50 16.91
N GLN A 225 0.22 -16.54 16.69
CA GLN A 225 0.68 -17.93 16.80
C GLN A 225 1.56 -18.29 15.61
N GLU A 226 1.17 -17.87 14.41
CA GLU A 226 1.92 -17.97 13.16
C GLU A 226 1.15 -17.24 12.05
N PHE A 227 1.77 -17.07 10.89
CA PHE A 227 1.03 -16.74 9.68
C PHE A 227 1.51 -17.60 8.50
N ASN A 228 0.59 -17.88 7.59
CA ASN A 228 0.81 -18.68 6.40
C ASN A 228 0.56 -17.83 5.16
N VAL A 229 1.49 -17.85 4.20
CA VAL A 229 1.35 -17.17 2.90
C VAL A 229 1.05 -18.21 1.85
N GLN A 230 -0.09 -18.08 1.16
CA GLN A 230 -0.54 -19.00 0.11
C GLN A 230 -0.61 -18.33 -1.25
N GLN A 231 -0.10 -19.02 -2.25
CA GLN A 231 -0.15 -18.67 -3.67
C GLN A 231 -0.82 -19.85 -4.40
N ASN A 232 -1.74 -19.57 -5.33
CA ASN A 232 -2.66 -20.57 -5.90
C ASN A 232 -3.47 -21.33 -4.81
N PRO A 233 -4.32 -20.63 -4.02
CA PRO A 233 -5.04 -21.19 -2.88
C PRO A 233 -6.22 -22.12 -3.28
N PRO A 234 -6.66 -23.04 -2.41
CA PRO A 234 -7.82 -23.91 -2.65
C PRO A 234 -9.12 -23.12 -2.78
N ALA A 235 -10.15 -23.70 -3.43
CA ALA A 235 -11.36 -23.00 -3.90
C ALA A 235 -12.20 -22.30 -2.80
N GLU A 236 -11.88 -22.50 -1.53
CA GLU A 236 -12.43 -21.72 -0.44
C GLU A 236 -12.05 -20.23 -0.55
N TYR A 237 -10.76 -19.88 -0.62
CA TYR A 237 -10.31 -18.48 -0.68
C TYR A 237 -10.61 -17.85 -2.05
N GLY A 238 -10.80 -16.53 -2.11
CA GLY A 238 -11.17 -15.85 -3.36
C GLY A 238 -11.09 -14.32 -3.31
N TRP A 239 -11.78 -13.66 -4.25
CA TRP A 239 -11.89 -12.20 -4.43
C TRP A 239 -10.61 -11.43 -4.80
N LYS A 240 -9.47 -12.07 -4.65
CA LYS A 240 -8.13 -11.46 -4.68
C LYS A 240 -7.16 -12.47 -5.28
N PRO A 241 -6.58 -12.23 -6.47
CA PRO A 241 -5.75 -13.22 -7.19
C PRO A 241 -4.31 -13.32 -6.69
N GLY A 242 -3.86 -12.39 -5.83
CA GLY A 242 -2.54 -12.35 -5.22
C GLY A 242 -2.34 -13.36 -4.09
N ALA A 243 -1.41 -13.06 -3.18
CA ALA A 243 -1.16 -13.93 -2.04
C ALA A 243 -2.27 -13.81 -0.98
N ILE A 244 -2.68 -14.95 -0.43
CA ILE A 244 -3.52 -15.02 0.76
C ILE A 244 -2.61 -15.11 1.98
N VAL A 245 -2.68 -14.11 2.87
CA VAL A 245 -1.93 -14.04 4.12
C VAL A 245 -2.87 -14.35 5.27
N ASN A 246 -2.83 -15.59 5.77
CA ASN A 246 -3.69 -16.07 6.84
C ASN A 246 -2.92 -16.05 8.17
N VAL A 247 -3.35 -15.23 9.13
CA VAL A 247 -2.72 -15.04 10.44
C VAL A 247 -3.54 -15.73 11.52
N GLY A 248 -2.94 -16.67 12.25
CA GLY A 248 -3.56 -17.33 13.39
C GLY A 248 -3.21 -16.60 14.70
N LEU A 249 -4.22 -16.28 15.51
CA LEU A 249 -4.03 -15.70 16.84
C LEU A 249 -3.89 -16.77 17.91
N LYS A 250 -3.01 -16.51 18.89
CA LYS A 250 -2.85 -17.34 20.09
C LYS A 250 -4.16 -17.45 20.88
N SER A 251 -4.42 -18.66 21.32
CA SER A 251 -5.54 -19.03 22.20
C SER A 251 -5.01 -19.40 23.58
N GLY A 252 -5.82 -19.17 24.64
CA GLY A 252 -5.43 -19.52 26.01
C GLY A 252 -5.20 -21.02 26.21
N THR A 253 -4.56 -21.40 27.32
CA THR A 253 -4.20 -22.79 27.63
C THR A 253 -4.53 -23.14 29.09
N ASN A 254 -4.36 -24.40 29.51
CA ASN A 254 -4.65 -24.82 30.89
C ASN A 254 -3.70 -24.23 31.95
N THR A 255 -2.53 -23.76 31.53
CA THR A 255 -1.54 -23.10 32.37
C THR A 255 -1.58 -21.60 32.14
N LEU A 256 -1.48 -20.80 33.19
CA LEU A 256 -1.21 -19.37 33.03
C LEU A 256 0.20 -19.20 32.42
N HIS A 257 0.27 -18.45 31.33
CA HIS A 257 1.52 -18.02 30.70
C HIS A 257 1.40 -16.60 30.14
N GLY A 258 2.52 -15.93 29.89
CA GLY A 258 2.51 -14.59 29.31
C GLY A 258 3.88 -14.07 28.90
N SER A 259 3.89 -12.83 28.42
CA SER A 259 5.10 -12.07 28.15
C SER A 259 4.96 -10.61 28.56
N ALA A 260 6.08 -9.95 28.83
CA ALA A 260 6.17 -8.49 28.95
C ALA A 260 7.48 -8.04 28.30
N PHE A 261 7.46 -6.94 27.54
CA PHE A 261 8.64 -6.46 26.83
C PHE A 261 8.71 -4.94 26.76
N ALA A 262 9.94 -4.45 26.60
CA ALA A 262 10.24 -3.09 26.19
C ALA A 262 11.43 -3.11 25.23
N PHE A 263 11.33 -2.38 24.13
CA PHE A 263 12.38 -2.11 23.16
C PHE A 263 12.51 -0.61 22.96
N GLY A 264 13.73 -0.10 23.06
CA GLY A 264 14.03 1.32 22.86
C GLY A 264 15.08 1.53 21.78
N ARG A 265 14.92 2.62 21.02
CA ARG A 265 15.86 3.11 20.02
C ARG A 265 16.05 4.60 20.23
N ASP A 266 17.30 5.01 20.35
CA ASP A 266 17.70 6.40 20.49
C ASP A 266 18.69 6.77 19.37
N GLY A 267 18.47 7.94 18.77
CA GLY A 267 19.24 8.46 17.66
C GLY A 267 20.73 8.62 17.92
N VAL A 268 21.23 8.55 19.16
CA VAL A 268 22.67 8.50 19.47
C VAL A 268 23.35 7.26 18.89
N LEU A 269 22.68 6.10 18.89
CA LEU A 269 23.26 4.82 18.42
C LEU A 269 23.16 4.59 16.91
N ASP A 270 22.19 5.24 16.27
CA ASP A 270 21.94 5.14 14.83
C ASP A 270 23.10 5.74 14.00
N ALA A 271 23.20 5.41 12.73
CA ALA A 271 24.06 6.12 11.79
C ALA A 271 23.38 7.40 11.26
N ARG A 272 24.19 8.27 10.67
CA ARG A 272 23.72 9.48 9.97
C ARG A 272 23.21 9.07 8.58
N ASN A 273 22.06 9.61 8.15
CA ASN A 273 21.55 9.39 6.79
C ASN A 273 22.58 9.88 5.76
N TYR A 274 22.78 9.13 4.67
CA TYR A 274 23.76 9.41 3.62
C TYR A 274 23.66 10.85 3.06
N PHE A 275 22.44 11.36 2.92
CA PHE A 275 22.16 12.69 2.36
C PHE A 275 22.14 13.82 3.39
N ASN A 276 22.09 13.51 4.69
CA ASN A 276 22.21 14.49 5.77
C ASN A 276 23.67 14.58 6.22
N THR A 277 24.51 15.34 5.50
CA THR A 277 25.94 15.50 5.80
C THR A 277 26.22 16.66 6.79
N PRO A 278 27.32 16.60 7.57
CA PRO A 278 27.73 17.73 8.41
C PRO A 278 28.00 18.99 7.54
N PRO A 279 27.68 20.21 8.04
CA PRO A 279 27.37 20.55 9.42
C PRO A 279 25.89 20.40 9.82
N ALA A 280 25.01 19.89 8.95
CA ALA A 280 23.59 19.76 9.28
C ALA A 280 23.37 18.87 10.53
N ALA A 281 22.40 19.25 11.36
CA ALA A 281 22.04 18.49 12.55
C ALA A 281 21.63 17.05 12.15
N LYS A 282 22.04 16.07 12.95
CA LYS A 282 21.49 14.72 12.79
C LYS A 282 20.00 14.80 13.13
N VAL A 283 19.16 14.16 12.31
CA VAL A 283 17.72 14.10 12.59
C VAL A 283 17.52 13.25 13.84
N ASP A 284 16.71 13.75 14.78
CA ASP A 284 16.30 12.96 15.93
C ASP A 284 15.47 11.76 15.48
N ARG A 285 15.74 10.62 16.12
CA ARG A 285 15.06 9.35 15.91
C ARG A 285 14.87 8.69 17.26
N SER A 286 13.63 8.61 17.73
CA SER A 286 13.27 7.82 18.91
C SER A 286 12.13 6.87 18.56
N LEU A 287 12.24 5.61 19.02
CA LEU A 287 11.18 4.61 18.85
C LEU A 287 11.16 3.71 20.09
N GLU A 288 10.11 3.89 20.89
CA GLU A 288 9.84 3.09 22.09
C GLU A 288 8.65 2.17 21.81
N GLN A 289 8.86 0.86 22.02
CA GLN A 289 7.86 -0.18 21.78
C GLN A 289 7.76 -1.07 23.01
N PHE A 290 6.60 -1.11 23.65
CA PHE A 290 6.38 -1.85 24.89
C PHE A 290 5.05 -2.59 24.86
N GLY A 291 4.94 -3.66 25.62
CA GLY A 291 3.72 -4.45 25.62
C GLY A 291 3.74 -5.66 26.52
N THR A 292 2.62 -6.37 26.54
CA THR A 292 2.43 -7.57 27.35
C THR A 292 1.41 -8.49 26.70
N SER A 293 1.54 -9.79 26.94
CA SER A 293 0.53 -10.79 26.63
C SER A 293 0.26 -11.70 27.83
N LEU A 294 -0.97 -12.20 27.94
CA LEU A 294 -1.40 -13.08 29.02
C LEU A 294 -2.44 -14.07 28.48
N GLY A 295 -2.27 -15.37 28.78
CA GLY A 295 -3.21 -16.41 28.42
C GLY A 295 -3.35 -17.48 29.49
N GLY A 296 -4.52 -18.10 29.56
CA GLY A 296 -4.82 -19.14 30.55
C GLY A 296 -6.25 -19.66 30.48
N ALA A 297 -6.63 -20.46 31.46
CA ALA A 297 -7.97 -21.01 31.60
C ALA A 297 -8.81 -20.20 32.60
N ILE A 298 -10.07 -19.93 32.23
CA ILE A 298 -11.14 -19.52 33.15
C ILE A 298 -11.81 -20.78 33.73
N ILE A 299 -12.04 -21.79 32.88
CA ILE A 299 -12.50 -23.13 33.27
C ILE A 299 -11.56 -24.12 32.61
N LYS A 300 -10.83 -24.89 33.43
CA LYS A 300 -9.87 -25.88 32.95
C LYS A 300 -10.51 -26.83 31.93
N ASP A 301 -9.77 -27.16 30.88
CA ASP A 301 -10.16 -28.05 29.79
C ASP A 301 -11.42 -27.61 29.00
N LYS A 302 -11.89 -26.36 29.18
CA LYS A 302 -13.15 -25.86 28.58
C LYS A 302 -13.14 -24.41 28.12
N LEU A 303 -12.83 -23.45 28.99
CA LEU A 303 -12.96 -22.02 28.72
C LEU A 303 -11.60 -21.34 28.91
N PHE A 304 -11.07 -20.77 27.83
CA PHE A 304 -9.76 -20.18 27.76
C PHE A 304 -9.84 -18.70 27.39
N PHE A 305 -8.87 -17.91 27.86
CA PHE A 305 -8.70 -16.52 27.49
C PHE A 305 -7.27 -16.27 27.02
N PHE A 306 -7.12 -15.33 26.09
CA PHE A 306 -5.84 -14.74 25.71
C PHE A 306 -6.03 -13.24 25.48
N GLY A 307 -5.05 -12.44 25.87
CA GLY A 307 -5.02 -11.00 25.60
C GLY A 307 -3.60 -10.51 25.36
N SER A 308 -3.46 -9.49 24.52
CA SER A 308 -2.19 -8.80 24.29
C SER A 308 -2.43 -7.30 24.09
N TYR A 309 -1.48 -6.50 24.57
CA TYR A 309 -1.39 -5.06 24.32
C TYR A 309 0.02 -4.72 23.84
N GLU A 310 0.13 -3.86 22.85
CA GLU A 310 1.39 -3.24 22.41
C GLU A 310 1.15 -1.75 22.20
N GLY A 311 2.08 -0.93 22.68
CA GLY A 311 2.11 0.51 22.47
C GLY A 311 3.39 0.91 21.76
N GLN A 312 3.28 1.75 20.74
CA GLN A 312 4.43 2.38 20.07
C GLN A 312 4.39 3.89 20.29
N ARG A 313 5.55 4.49 20.58
CA ARG A 313 5.74 5.95 20.71
C ARG A 313 6.98 6.31 19.90
N TYR A 314 6.85 7.26 18.98
CA TYR A 314 8.00 7.70 18.20
C TYR A 314 7.99 9.21 17.93
N ASP A 315 9.20 9.74 17.83
CA ASP A 315 9.52 11.07 17.33
C ASP A 315 10.67 10.89 16.32
N ILE A 316 10.34 11.00 15.03
CA ILE A 316 11.24 10.64 13.93
C ILE A 316 11.07 11.62 12.76
N GLY A 317 12.10 12.43 12.49
CA GLY A 317 12.06 13.39 11.39
C GLY A 317 12.37 12.79 10.01
N ASN A 318 11.72 13.37 9.00
CA ASN A 318 12.19 13.30 7.61
C ASN A 318 13.17 14.45 7.34
N THR A 319 13.98 14.33 6.29
CA THR A 319 14.76 15.45 5.73
C THR A 319 14.48 15.57 4.25
N TYR A 320 13.90 16.70 3.86
CA TYR A 320 13.58 17.01 2.48
C TYR A 320 14.52 18.10 1.94
N SER A 321 14.81 18.00 0.64
CA SER A 321 15.33 19.13 -0.12
C SER A 321 14.13 19.95 -0.60
N VAL A 322 14.00 21.17 -0.10
CA VAL A 322 12.94 22.12 -0.47
C VAL A 322 13.56 23.36 -1.13
N THR A 323 12.73 24.19 -1.75
CA THR A 323 13.17 25.51 -2.25
C THR A 323 12.41 26.64 -1.56
N THR A 324 13.14 27.67 -1.17
CA THR A 324 12.64 28.81 -0.40
C THR A 324 13.43 30.08 -0.77
N PRO A 325 12.82 31.28 -0.83
CA PRO A 325 13.55 32.48 -1.22
C PRO A 325 14.64 32.84 -0.21
N SER A 326 15.75 33.40 -0.71
CA SER A 326 16.81 33.96 0.12
C SER A 326 16.30 35.19 0.87
N MET A 327 16.57 35.26 2.18
CA MET A 327 16.32 36.42 3.04
C MET A 327 17.48 37.43 3.02
N VAL A 328 18.58 37.11 2.35
CA VAL A 328 19.69 38.02 2.05
C VAL A 328 19.71 38.38 0.56
N PRO A 329 20.26 39.55 0.16
CA PRO A 329 20.41 39.91 -1.24
C PRO A 329 21.27 38.88 -2.00
N PHE A 330 20.83 38.48 -3.18
CA PHE A 330 21.60 37.62 -4.07
C PHE A 330 22.39 38.48 -5.08
N GLN A 331 23.65 38.14 -5.32
CA GLN A 331 24.42 38.61 -6.46
C GLN A 331 24.70 37.42 -7.39
N LEU A 332 24.35 37.60 -8.66
CA LEU A 332 24.57 36.61 -9.70
C LEU A 332 26.04 36.51 -10.10
N ALA A 333 26.46 35.32 -10.50
CA ALA A 333 27.76 35.11 -11.11
C ALA A 333 27.84 35.80 -12.48
N ALA A 334 29.04 36.22 -12.89
CA ALA A 334 29.24 36.87 -14.18
C ALA A 334 28.81 35.95 -15.34
N GLY A 335 27.82 36.41 -16.13
CA GLY A 335 27.25 35.65 -17.24
C GLY A 335 25.93 34.93 -16.96
N SER A 336 25.45 34.90 -15.71
CA SER A 336 24.09 34.43 -15.40
C SER A 336 23.03 35.44 -15.85
N PRO A 337 21.87 35.00 -16.39
CA PRO A 337 20.78 35.91 -16.74
C PRO A 337 20.12 36.50 -15.48
N ALA A 338 20.01 37.83 -15.42
CA ALA A 338 19.25 38.53 -14.38
C ALA A 338 17.76 38.62 -14.75
N ASN A 339 16.89 38.51 -13.75
CA ASN A 339 15.43 38.61 -13.88
C ASN A 339 14.85 39.84 -13.16
N CYS A 340 15.69 40.67 -12.53
CA CYS A 340 15.28 41.99 -12.04
C CYS A 340 15.05 42.94 -13.22
N THR A 341 14.01 43.79 -13.15
CA THR A 341 13.71 44.75 -14.23
C THR A 341 14.52 46.04 -14.11
N SER A 342 14.95 46.42 -12.90
CA SER A 342 15.72 47.64 -12.68
C SER A 342 17.16 47.50 -13.16
N PRO A 343 17.68 48.43 -13.99
CA PRO A 343 19.10 48.47 -14.36
C PRO A 343 20.05 48.57 -13.16
N LEU A 344 19.57 49.09 -12.03
CA LEU A 344 20.32 49.17 -10.77
C LEU A 344 20.56 47.80 -10.12
N LEU A 345 19.77 46.79 -10.52
CA LEU A 345 19.79 45.41 -9.98
C LEU A 345 20.21 44.37 -11.05
N ALA A 346 20.76 44.80 -12.19
CA ALA A 346 21.15 43.93 -13.31
C ALA A 346 22.24 42.87 -13.00
N THR A 347 22.75 42.82 -11.78
CA THR A 347 23.69 41.78 -11.27
C THR A 347 23.08 40.95 -10.13
N ALA A 348 21.76 41.00 -9.97
CA ALA A 348 21.01 40.28 -8.94
C ALA A 348 19.85 39.49 -9.54
N ASP A 349 19.29 38.61 -8.72
CA ASP A 349 18.12 37.79 -9.04
C ASP A 349 17.01 38.12 -8.04
N CYS A 350 15.92 38.67 -8.58
CA CYS A 350 14.72 39.10 -7.88
C CYS A 350 13.68 37.98 -7.79
N GLY A 351 13.82 36.91 -8.57
CA GLY A 351 13.03 35.68 -8.42
C GLY A 351 13.49 34.84 -7.23
N GLY A 352 14.78 34.87 -6.89
CA GLY A 352 15.38 34.06 -5.83
C GLY A 352 15.53 34.71 -4.45
N SER A 353 15.35 36.04 -4.31
CA SER A 353 15.67 36.78 -3.06
C SER A 353 14.61 37.82 -2.70
N ILE A 354 14.07 37.75 -1.47
CA ILE A 354 13.04 38.68 -0.97
C ILE A 354 13.57 40.13 -0.92
N PRO A 355 14.78 40.42 -0.38
CA PRO A 355 15.36 41.77 -0.44
C PRO A 355 15.52 42.32 -1.86
N ASN A 356 15.80 41.47 -2.85
CA ASN A 356 15.91 41.90 -4.24
C ASN A 356 14.54 42.19 -4.86
N ALA A 357 13.58 41.26 -4.74
CA ALA A 357 12.20 41.43 -5.19
C ALA A 357 11.55 42.71 -4.64
N VAL A 358 11.63 42.92 -3.33
CA VAL A 358 11.09 44.12 -2.66
C VAL A 358 11.72 45.39 -3.21
N ARG A 359 13.03 45.37 -3.47
CA ARG A 359 13.77 46.54 -3.95
C ARG A 359 13.46 46.86 -5.42
N ASP A 360 13.30 45.85 -6.29
CA ASP A 360 12.94 46.07 -7.69
C ASP A 360 11.51 46.62 -7.82
N LEU A 361 10.56 46.05 -7.06
CA LEU A 361 9.19 46.57 -6.96
C LEU A 361 9.16 48.04 -6.53
N LEU A 362 9.86 48.39 -5.44
CA LEU A 362 9.91 49.77 -4.95
C LEU A 362 10.60 50.73 -5.94
N LEU A 363 11.59 50.26 -6.72
CA LEU A 363 12.24 51.05 -7.77
C LEU A 363 11.32 51.26 -8.99
N ASN A 364 10.43 50.32 -9.27
CA ASN A 364 9.39 50.42 -10.31
C ASN A 364 8.10 51.12 -9.81
N GLY A 365 8.09 51.64 -8.58
CA GLY A 365 6.94 52.34 -8.00
C GLY A 365 5.78 51.42 -7.57
N VAL A 366 6.00 50.10 -7.52
CA VAL A 366 5.00 49.12 -7.07
C VAL A 366 5.05 49.02 -5.53
N PRO A 367 3.94 49.25 -4.81
CA PRO A 367 3.90 49.11 -3.37
C PRO A 367 3.98 47.64 -2.94
N ILE A 368 4.60 47.39 -1.80
CA ILE A 368 4.69 46.04 -1.21
C ILE A 368 3.39 45.73 -0.45
N SER A 369 2.82 44.55 -0.70
CA SER A 369 1.60 44.06 -0.07
C SER A 369 1.80 43.81 1.44
N PRO A 370 1.01 44.46 2.32
CA PRO A 370 0.99 44.13 3.75
C PRO A 370 0.58 42.69 4.03
N VAL A 371 -0.30 42.10 3.21
CA VAL A 371 -0.67 40.68 3.32
C VAL A 371 0.54 39.79 2.99
N SER A 372 1.27 40.07 1.91
CA SER A 372 2.47 39.29 1.53
C SER A 372 3.60 39.40 2.54
N LEU A 373 3.78 40.56 3.17
CA LEU A 373 4.73 40.75 4.27
C LEU A 373 4.37 39.88 5.48
N LYS A 374 3.08 39.86 5.85
CA LYS A 374 2.57 38.97 6.91
C LYS A 374 2.73 37.49 6.57
N LEU A 375 2.45 37.09 5.32
CA LEU A 375 2.54 35.70 4.85
C LEU A 375 3.98 35.20 4.71
N SER A 376 4.93 36.07 4.34
CA SER A 376 6.36 35.74 4.27
C SER A 376 7.04 35.77 5.65
N GLY A 377 6.47 36.48 6.62
CA GLY A 377 7.10 36.74 7.92
C GLY A 377 8.13 37.88 7.87
N CYS A 378 8.00 38.80 6.90
CA CYS A 378 8.97 39.85 6.62
C CYS A 378 8.41 41.25 6.92
N ASN A 379 9.28 42.18 7.27
CA ASN A 379 9.00 43.61 7.42
C ASN A 379 9.96 44.42 6.54
N VAL A 380 9.50 45.56 6.04
CA VAL A 380 10.32 46.50 5.25
C VAL A 380 10.46 47.81 6.01
N ALA A 381 11.68 48.33 6.10
CA ALA A 381 11.99 49.65 6.66
C ALA A 381 12.79 50.48 5.65
N GLY A 382 12.48 51.77 5.51
CA GLY A 382 13.08 52.64 4.50
C GLY A 382 12.35 52.58 3.15
N ALA A 383 12.98 53.11 2.08
CA ALA A 383 12.38 53.22 0.76
C ALA A 383 13.40 53.07 -0.38
N GLY A 384 12.92 52.66 -1.57
CA GLY A 384 13.73 52.50 -2.77
C GLY A 384 14.95 51.61 -2.56
N ILE A 385 16.11 52.01 -3.08
CA ILE A 385 17.37 51.25 -2.97
C ILE A 385 17.87 51.07 -1.52
N THR A 386 17.36 51.85 -0.57
CA THR A 386 17.72 51.80 0.87
C THR A 386 16.77 50.94 1.72
N ALA A 387 15.75 50.34 1.11
CA ALA A 387 14.81 49.47 1.81
C ALA A 387 15.54 48.26 2.42
N ASN A 388 15.46 48.14 3.76
CA ASN A 388 15.95 47.00 4.51
C ASN A 388 14.79 46.02 4.75
N VAL A 389 15.01 44.74 4.45
CA VAL A 389 14.02 43.68 4.65
C VAL A 389 14.50 42.77 5.77
N THR A 390 13.68 42.62 6.81
CA THR A 390 13.97 41.75 7.96
C THR A 390 12.87 40.71 8.10
N CYS A 391 13.23 39.43 8.09
CA CYS A 391 12.28 38.32 8.19
C CYS A 391 12.49 37.53 9.49
N ASN A 392 11.40 37.03 10.07
CA ASN A 392 11.37 36.38 11.39
C ASN A 392 11.25 34.85 11.34
N GLY A 393 11.10 34.25 10.16
CA GLY A 393 10.93 32.82 9.98
C GLY A 393 9.50 32.26 10.12
N SER A 394 8.46 33.09 10.27
CA SER A 394 7.08 32.61 10.49
C SER A 394 6.30 32.25 9.21
N GLY A 395 6.82 32.65 8.05
CA GLY A 395 6.25 32.35 6.73
C GLY A 395 7.15 31.41 5.95
N PHE A 396 8.22 31.95 5.37
CA PHE A 396 9.35 31.15 4.90
C PHE A 396 10.31 30.82 6.06
N PRO A 397 11.01 29.67 6.05
CA PRO A 397 12.09 29.37 6.99
C PRO A 397 13.24 30.38 6.87
N ILE A 398 14.03 30.57 7.93
CA ILE A 398 15.12 31.56 7.93
C ILE A 398 16.27 31.09 7.01
N ASN A 399 16.28 31.63 5.79
CA ASN A 399 17.28 31.34 4.77
C ASN A 399 18.22 32.54 4.56
N ASN A 400 19.27 32.64 5.38
CA ASN A 400 20.30 33.69 5.27
C ASN A 400 21.45 33.32 4.32
N ASN A 401 21.26 32.34 3.44
CA ASN A 401 22.21 31.93 2.42
C ASN A 401 21.73 32.49 1.05
N PRO A 402 22.60 33.07 0.20
CA PRO A 402 22.22 33.49 -1.16
C PRO A 402 22.04 32.27 -2.10
N SER A 403 21.06 31.42 -1.78
CA SER A 403 20.65 30.26 -2.56
C SER A 403 19.17 29.97 -2.26
N ILE A 404 18.42 29.49 -3.24
CA ILE A 404 17.04 29.06 -3.04
C ILE A 404 16.92 27.63 -2.48
N ASN A 405 17.99 26.84 -2.52
CA ASN A 405 17.99 25.45 -2.07
C ASN A 405 18.15 25.39 -0.55
N PHE A 406 17.26 24.68 0.12
CA PHE A 406 17.20 24.62 1.57
C PHE A 406 16.87 23.19 2.03
N ILE A 407 17.54 22.72 3.08
CA ILE A 407 17.28 21.40 3.68
C ILE A 407 16.42 21.62 4.91
N GLN A 408 15.21 21.06 4.90
CA GLN A 408 14.25 21.17 5.98
C GLN A 408 13.47 19.86 6.12
N GLY A 409 13.02 19.61 7.33
CA GLY A 409 12.02 18.61 7.63
C GLY A 409 11.68 18.71 9.11
N PHE A 410 10.56 18.13 9.48
CA PHE A 410 10.04 18.17 10.83
C PHE A 410 9.88 16.76 11.41
N PRO A 411 9.93 16.63 12.74
CA PRO A 411 9.62 15.37 13.40
C PRO A 411 8.19 14.91 13.11
N ASN A 412 8.04 13.64 12.70
CA ASN A 412 6.77 12.93 12.81
C ASN A 412 6.63 12.45 14.25
N VAL A 413 5.58 12.89 14.93
CA VAL A 413 5.31 12.54 16.33
C VAL A 413 3.99 11.78 16.39
N ALA A 414 4.05 10.49 16.72
CA ALA A 414 2.84 9.65 16.79
C ALA A 414 2.88 8.69 17.99
N ASN A 415 1.67 8.27 18.37
CA ASN A 415 1.44 7.18 19.30
C ASN A 415 0.51 6.15 18.66
N THR A 416 0.75 4.87 18.93
CA THR A 416 -0.21 3.78 18.64
C THR A 416 -0.49 3.01 19.93
N ASP A 417 -1.75 2.68 20.16
CA ASP A 417 -2.19 1.80 21.25
C ASP A 417 -3.04 0.70 20.64
N ASP A 418 -2.51 -0.52 20.68
CA ASP A 418 -3.04 -1.67 19.96
C ASP A 418 -3.28 -2.84 20.93
N ALA A 419 -4.50 -3.38 20.93
CA ALA A 419 -4.90 -4.43 21.84
C ALA A 419 -5.71 -5.51 21.11
N VAL A 420 -5.51 -6.76 21.51
CA VAL A 420 -6.31 -7.91 21.04
C VAL A 420 -6.73 -8.78 22.21
N GLY A 421 -7.99 -9.24 22.18
CA GLY A 421 -8.52 -10.24 23.10
C GLY A 421 -9.13 -11.40 22.33
N LYS A 422 -8.95 -12.62 22.85
CA LYS A 422 -9.53 -13.87 22.35
C LYS A 422 -10.09 -14.70 23.50
N VAL A 423 -11.26 -15.31 23.28
CA VAL A 423 -11.90 -16.25 24.20
C VAL A 423 -12.31 -17.48 23.42
N ASP A 424 -11.96 -18.67 23.92
CA ASP A 424 -12.28 -19.95 23.29
C ASP A 424 -13.04 -20.83 24.29
N TYR A 425 -14.21 -21.34 23.89
CA TYR A 425 -15.09 -22.13 24.75
C TYR A 425 -15.52 -23.44 24.11
N HIS A 426 -15.10 -24.56 24.70
CA HIS A 426 -15.47 -25.91 24.34
C HIS A 426 -16.62 -26.38 25.24
N PHE A 427 -17.86 -26.24 24.75
CA PHE A 427 -19.06 -26.65 25.47
C PHE A 427 -19.08 -28.17 25.74
N ASN A 428 -18.70 -28.93 24.72
CA ASN A 428 -18.63 -30.39 24.68
C ASN A 428 -17.71 -30.80 23.50
N ALA A 429 -17.46 -32.10 23.35
CA ALA A 429 -16.58 -32.63 22.30
C ALA A 429 -17.03 -32.32 20.86
N GLN A 430 -18.29 -31.93 20.65
CA GLN A 430 -18.84 -31.59 19.33
C GLN A 430 -18.98 -30.07 19.09
N ASN A 431 -18.78 -29.20 20.09
CA ASN A 431 -19.12 -27.77 19.98
C ASN A 431 -18.05 -26.88 20.61
N THR A 432 -17.42 -26.06 19.77
CA THR A 432 -16.46 -25.03 20.17
C THR A 432 -16.93 -23.68 19.65
N VAL A 433 -16.91 -22.64 20.48
CA VAL A 433 -17.12 -21.25 20.04
C VAL A 433 -15.89 -20.44 20.38
N SER A 434 -15.41 -19.64 19.43
CA SER A 434 -14.35 -18.66 19.63
C SER A 434 -14.89 -17.24 19.41
N GLY A 435 -14.28 -16.25 20.07
CA GLY A 435 -14.56 -14.84 19.86
C GLY A 435 -13.27 -14.02 19.95
N THR A 436 -13.05 -13.14 18.98
CA THR A 436 -11.87 -12.28 18.87
C THR A 436 -12.26 -10.82 18.71
N TYR A 437 -11.44 -9.93 19.29
CA TYR A 437 -11.58 -8.49 19.09
C TYR A 437 -10.21 -7.81 19.13
N PHE A 438 -9.87 -7.12 18.04
CA PHE A 438 -8.76 -6.19 17.93
C PHE A 438 -9.27 -4.74 17.98
N PHE A 439 -8.55 -3.90 18.71
CA PHE A 439 -8.70 -2.45 18.73
C PHE A 439 -7.32 -1.80 18.60
N GLY A 440 -7.12 -1.04 17.54
CA GLY A 440 -5.92 -0.23 17.33
C GLY A 440 -6.30 1.24 17.19
N ASN A 441 -5.57 2.12 17.87
CA ASN A 441 -5.84 3.55 17.87
C ASN A 441 -4.53 4.35 17.82
N ASN A 442 -4.36 5.16 16.79
CA ASN A 442 -3.19 6.01 16.56
C ASN A 442 -3.59 7.49 16.52
N SER A 443 -2.75 8.36 17.07
CA SER A 443 -2.85 9.81 16.86
C SER A 443 -1.48 10.48 16.82
N GLY A 444 -1.36 11.57 16.05
CA GLY A 444 -0.09 12.27 15.92
C GLY A 444 -0.13 13.54 15.07
N THR A 445 1.05 14.14 14.90
CA THR A 445 1.34 15.17 13.90
C THR A 445 2.46 14.69 12.99
N ALA A 446 2.22 14.72 11.69
CA ALA A 446 3.08 14.11 10.69
C ALA A 446 3.33 15.07 9.51
N GLU A 447 4.50 14.94 8.90
CA GLU A 447 4.90 15.62 7.67
C GLU A 447 4.76 14.61 6.51
N ASP A 448 3.54 14.51 5.98
CA ASP A 448 3.17 13.60 4.87
C ASP A 448 3.49 14.17 3.48
N PHE A 449 3.79 15.46 3.43
CA PHE A 449 4.37 16.18 2.31
C PHE A 449 5.38 17.17 2.91
N PRO A 450 6.47 17.56 2.21
CA PRO A 450 7.40 18.56 2.73
C PRO A 450 6.64 19.84 3.09
N GLU A 451 6.82 20.36 4.29
CA GLU A 451 6.17 21.59 4.76
C GLU A 451 7.24 22.64 5.12
N LEU A 452 6.96 23.91 4.86
CA LEU A 452 7.88 24.99 5.26
C LEU A 452 7.69 25.41 6.73
N GLN A 453 6.59 25.05 7.38
CA GLN A 453 6.24 25.48 8.74
C GLN A 453 5.53 24.41 9.58
N THR A 454 5.86 24.37 10.87
CA THR A 454 5.38 23.32 11.79
C THR A 454 3.85 23.26 11.96
N GLN A 455 3.15 24.39 11.81
CA GLN A 455 1.69 24.48 11.95
C GLN A 455 0.91 23.90 10.76
N TRP A 456 1.57 23.65 9.62
CA TRP A 456 0.92 23.13 8.42
C TRP A 456 0.92 21.59 8.35
N ARG A 457 1.81 20.93 9.11
CA ARG A 457 1.85 19.47 9.28
C ARG A 457 0.48 18.86 9.56
N SER A 458 0.24 17.69 8.98
CA SER A 458 -1.01 16.95 9.12
C SER A 458 -1.19 16.38 10.51
N LYS A 459 -2.36 16.65 11.12
CA LYS A 459 -2.89 15.93 12.27
C LYS A 459 -3.52 14.64 11.78
N ILE A 460 -2.99 13.53 12.28
CA ILE A 460 -3.42 12.18 11.91
C ILE A 460 -4.18 11.55 13.06
N HIS A 461 -5.22 10.80 12.73
CA HIS A 461 -5.86 9.87 13.65
C HIS A 461 -6.29 8.64 12.86
N THR A 462 -6.07 7.45 13.42
CA THR A 462 -6.56 6.20 12.84
C THR A 462 -7.18 5.36 13.94
N ARG A 463 -8.34 4.76 13.66
CA ARG A 463 -8.94 3.73 14.50
C ARG A 463 -9.30 2.51 13.65
N ALA A 464 -8.62 1.41 13.92
CA ALA A 464 -8.86 0.10 13.33
C ALA A 464 -9.55 -0.81 14.35
N GLN A 465 -10.61 -1.48 13.93
CA GLN A 465 -11.35 -2.42 14.78
C GLN A 465 -11.69 -3.64 13.93
N VAL A 466 -11.26 -4.83 14.36
CA VAL A 466 -11.60 -6.10 13.68
C VAL A 466 -12.07 -7.04 14.75
N GLY A 467 -13.30 -7.54 14.63
CA GLY A 467 -13.86 -8.46 15.60
C GLY A 467 -14.75 -9.50 14.93
N GLY A 468 -14.89 -10.63 15.60
CA GLY A 468 -15.76 -11.69 15.11
C GLY A 468 -15.80 -12.86 16.06
N GLY A 469 -16.46 -13.92 15.60
CA GLY A 469 -16.47 -15.19 16.31
C GLY A 469 -16.77 -16.33 15.35
N SER A 470 -16.35 -17.52 15.76
CA SER A 470 -16.67 -18.76 15.05
C SER A 470 -17.34 -19.77 15.95
N TRP A 471 -18.19 -20.62 15.37
CA TRP A 471 -18.78 -21.78 16.01
C TRP A 471 -18.46 -23.02 15.18
N ILE A 472 -17.62 -23.90 15.72
CA ILE A 472 -17.28 -25.20 15.12
C ILE A 472 -18.22 -26.26 15.71
N TRP A 473 -18.97 -26.93 14.84
CA TRP A 473 -19.85 -28.06 15.13
C TRP A 473 -19.33 -29.34 14.46
N THR A 474 -18.93 -30.33 15.27
CA THR A 474 -18.41 -31.64 14.83
C THR A 474 -19.34 -32.77 15.32
N PRO A 475 -20.48 -33.03 14.65
CA PRO A 475 -21.45 -34.03 15.10
C PRO A 475 -20.92 -35.47 15.05
N ASN A 476 -19.97 -35.76 14.16
CA ASN A 476 -19.33 -37.06 14.03
C ASN A 476 -17.94 -36.92 13.38
N ALA A 477 -17.19 -38.02 13.31
CA ALA A 477 -15.83 -38.01 12.77
C ALA A 477 -15.70 -37.49 11.32
N ARG A 478 -16.75 -37.64 10.49
CA ARG A 478 -16.70 -37.31 9.05
C ARG A 478 -17.21 -35.92 8.69
N TRP A 479 -17.85 -35.22 9.62
CA TRP A 479 -18.54 -33.95 9.34
C TRP A 479 -18.06 -32.89 10.34
N VAL A 480 -17.52 -31.80 9.83
CA VAL A 480 -17.32 -30.56 10.58
C VAL A 480 -18.03 -29.43 9.84
N ASN A 481 -18.65 -28.56 10.61
CA ASN A 481 -19.21 -27.28 10.17
C ASN A 481 -18.61 -26.14 11.00
N GLU A 482 -18.33 -24.99 10.39
CA GLU A 482 -17.91 -23.78 11.10
C GLU A 482 -18.63 -22.54 10.58
N ALA A 483 -19.50 -21.98 11.42
CA ALA A 483 -20.11 -20.68 11.18
C ALA A 483 -19.19 -19.55 11.67
N ARG A 484 -19.10 -18.46 10.91
CA ARG A 484 -18.33 -17.26 11.22
C ARG A 484 -19.13 -16.00 10.98
N VAL A 485 -18.99 -15.04 11.89
CA VAL A 485 -19.42 -13.65 11.73
C VAL A 485 -18.20 -12.77 11.96
N GLY A 486 -17.93 -11.86 11.04
CA GLY A 486 -16.86 -10.87 11.17
C GLY A 486 -17.32 -9.44 10.88
N TYR A 487 -16.73 -8.49 11.59
CA TYR A 487 -16.90 -7.06 11.39
C TYR A 487 -15.55 -6.36 11.46
N SER A 488 -15.17 -5.72 10.36
CA SER A 488 -13.96 -4.91 10.24
C SER A 488 -14.36 -3.46 10.01
N ARG A 489 -13.72 -2.53 10.73
CA ARG A 489 -13.96 -1.09 10.63
C ARG A 489 -12.66 -0.29 10.65
N LEU A 490 -12.50 0.61 9.67
CA LEU A 490 -11.42 1.61 9.64
C LEU A 490 -12.02 3.02 9.70
N TYR A 491 -11.40 3.92 10.46
CA TYR A 491 -11.67 5.35 10.43
C TYR A 491 -10.36 6.13 10.50
N GLN A 492 -10.06 6.90 9.46
CA GLN A 492 -8.79 7.58 9.28
C GLN A 492 -9.02 9.01 8.71
N PRO A 493 -9.29 10.00 9.57
CA PRO A 493 -9.24 11.40 9.19
C PRO A 493 -7.79 11.93 9.18
N THR A 494 -7.44 12.63 8.10
CA THR A 494 -6.22 13.43 7.98
C THR A 494 -6.61 14.90 7.87
N LEU A 495 -6.19 15.72 8.82
CA LEU A 495 -6.56 17.14 8.92
C LEU A 495 -5.30 18.00 8.92
N PRO A 496 -5.23 19.10 8.17
CA PRO A 496 -4.07 20.00 8.24
C PRO A 496 -4.00 20.67 9.62
N GLY A 497 -2.78 20.93 10.11
CA GLY A 497 -2.56 21.41 11.47
C GLY A 497 -3.28 22.72 11.80
N ASP A 498 -3.45 23.58 10.78
CA ASP A 498 -4.05 24.90 10.86
C ASP A 498 -5.56 24.96 10.56
N LEU A 499 -6.25 23.82 10.45
CA LEU A 499 -7.67 23.73 10.04
C LEU A 499 -8.64 24.66 10.78
N ASN A 500 -8.36 24.95 12.06
CA ASN A 500 -9.19 25.81 12.91
C ASN A 500 -8.80 27.31 12.84
N THR A 501 -7.85 27.67 11.99
CA THR A 501 -7.35 29.04 11.79
C THR A 501 -8.03 29.63 10.55
N PRO A 502 -8.92 30.63 10.65
CA PRO A 502 -9.57 31.18 9.45
C PRO A 502 -8.55 31.88 8.55
N ALA A 503 -8.76 31.88 7.22
CA ALA A 503 -7.86 32.53 6.26
C ALA A 503 -7.63 34.04 6.58
N SER A 504 -8.61 34.71 7.19
CA SER A 504 -8.49 36.08 7.67
C SER A 504 -7.46 36.26 8.78
N ALA A 505 -7.15 35.22 9.58
CA ALA A 505 -6.06 35.26 10.56
C ALA A 505 -4.69 35.36 9.87
N TYR A 506 -4.55 34.84 8.65
CA TYR A 506 -3.39 35.05 7.79
C TYR A 506 -3.42 36.39 7.03
N GLY A 507 -4.54 37.12 7.06
CA GLY A 507 -4.75 38.38 6.34
C GLY A 507 -5.50 38.26 5.02
N LEU A 508 -5.92 37.05 4.62
CA LEU A 508 -6.59 36.81 3.34
C LEU A 508 -8.11 36.81 3.46
N ASN A 509 -8.80 37.49 2.55
CA ASN A 509 -10.21 37.26 2.31
C ASN A 509 -10.38 36.27 1.15
N THR A 510 -10.67 35.01 1.46
CA THR A 510 -10.95 33.98 0.45
C THR A 510 -12.38 34.05 -0.09
N GLY A 511 -13.32 34.55 0.71
CA GLY A 511 -14.77 34.44 0.44
C GLY A 511 -15.37 33.06 0.69
N VAL A 512 -14.57 32.09 1.13
CA VAL A 512 -14.99 30.71 1.40
C VAL A 512 -15.15 30.49 2.90
N SER A 513 -16.23 29.83 3.29
CA SER A 513 -16.54 29.52 4.69
C SER A 513 -17.36 28.24 4.79
N GLY A 514 -17.15 27.49 5.87
CA GLY A 514 -17.85 26.23 6.14
C GLY A 514 -16.96 25.27 6.94
N PRO A 515 -17.49 24.12 7.36
CA PRO A 515 -16.64 23.06 7.91
C PRO A 515 -15.54 22.69 6.91
N PHE A 516 -14.36 22.36 7.41
CA PHE A 516 -13.21 21.88 6.62
C PHE A 516 -12.55 22.90 5.67
N THR A 517 -12.96 24.17 5.69
CA THR A 517 -12.42 25.24 4.82
C THR A 517 -11.37 26.15 5.46
N GLY A 518 -11.16 26.06 6.79
CA GLY A 518 -10.21 26.91 7.52
C GLY A 518 -8.74 26.54 7.29
N GLY A 519 -7.87 27.54 7.29
CA GLY A 519 -6.41 27.45 7.13
C GLY A 519 -5.89 28.39 6.04
N LEU A 520 -4.59 28.35 5.77
CA LEU A 520 -3.99 29.07 4.65
C LEU A 520 -4.30 28.31 3.34
N PRO A 521 -4.89 28.93 2.31
CA PRO A 521 -4.96 28.35 0.97
C PRO A 521 -3.55 28.08 0.46
N ARG A 522 -3.34 26.99 -0.29
CA ARG A 522 -1.98 26.67 -0.76
C ARG A 522 -1.51 27.74 -1.76
N ILE A 523 -0.37 28.37 -1.48
CA ILE A 523 0.25 29.39 -2.34
C ILE A 523 1.45 28.76 -3.05
N GLY A 524 1.30 28.55 -4.36
CA GLY A 524 2.36 28.06 -5.24
C GLY A 524 2.98 29.17 -6.08
N PHE A 525 4.26 28.98 -6.44
CA PHE A 525 5.01 29.86 -7.33
C PHE A 525 5.38 29.01 -8.56
N ALA A 526 5.06 29.46 -9.77
CA ALA A 526 5.27 28.65 -10.97
C ALA A 526 6.77 28.44 -11.23
N GLY A 527 7.21 27.17 -11.19
CA GLY A 527 8.62 26.81 -11.37
C GLY A 527 9.56 27.23 -10.23
N ALA A 528 9.03 27.72 -9.10
CA ALA A 528 9.82 28.21 -7.96
C ALA A 528 9.23 27.72 -6.63
N PHE A 529 10.06 27.66 -5.59
CA PHE A 529 9.67 27.42 -4.19
C PHE A 529 8.66 26.29 -3.96
N VAL A 530 9.10 25.06 -4.17
CA VAL A 530 8.39 23.83 -3.78
C VAL A 530 8.76 23.50 -2.33
N PRO A 531 7.79 23.31 -1.41
CA PRO A 531 6.36 23.00 -1.59
C PRO A 531 5.42 24.18 -1.88
N GLY A 532 5.83 25.40 -1.54
CA GLY A 532 4.99 26.60 -1.45
C GLY A 532 4.66 26.95 0.00
N LEU A 533 3.74 27.92 0.21
CA LEU A 533 3.22 28.24 1.54
C LEU A 533 1.84 27.60 1.77
N GLY A 534 1.56 27.20 3.01
CA GLY A 534 0.29 26.58 3.39
C GLY A 534 0.28 25.06 3.22
N ALA A 535 -0.50 24.41 4.08
CA ALA A 535 -0.56 22.95 4.20
C ALA A 535 -0.94 22.22 2.90
N PHE A 536 -0.56 20.94 2.85
CA PHE A 536 -1.05 20.00 1.84
C PHE A 536 -2.58 19.94 1.76
N LYS A 537 -3.11 19.41 0.63
CA LYS A 537 -4.48 19.64 0.12
C LYS A 537 -5.65 19.14 0.99
N TRP A 538 -5.39 18.61 2.20
CA TRP A 538 -6.38 18.13 3.18
C TRP A 538 -7.36 19.21 3.68
N PRO A 539 -8.49 18.85 4.34
CA PRO A 539 -8.85 17.53 4.94
C PRO A 539 -9.08 16.32 4.01
N LYS A 540 -8.89 15.09 4.53
CA LYS A 540 -9.45 13.83 4.02
C LYS A 540 -10.11 13.04 5.14
N PHE A 541 -11.24 12.41 4.84
CA PHE A 541 -11.92 11.44 5.69
C PHE A 541 -12.02 10.12 4.95
N GLN A 542 -11.18 9.16 5.34
CA GLN A 542 -11.36 7.75 4.98
C GLN A 542 -12.17 7.08 6.09
N GLY A 543 -13.30 6.50 5.69
CA GLY A 543 -14.23 5.85 6.59
C GLY A 543 -15.11 6.71 7.51
N PRO A 544 -16.04 6.07 8.25
CA PRO A 544 -16.04 4.64 8.59
C PRO A 544 -16.20 3.72 7.37
N ASP A 545 -15.12 3.00 7.07
CA ASP A 545 -15.12 1.89 6.12
C ASP A 545 -15.51 0.67 6.95
N THR A 546 -16.42 -0.15 6.43
CA THR A 546 -17.01 -1.28 7.15
C THR A 546 -17.16 -2.47 6.23
N LEU A 547 -16.63 -3.62 6.65
CA LEU A 547 -16.87 -4.91 6.04
C LEU A 547 -17.58 -5.79 7.07
N THR A 548 -18.79 -6.24 6.75
CA THR A 548 -19.52 -7.24 7.55
C THR A 548 -19.61 -8.52 6.74
N GLN A 549 -19.11 -9.64 7.28
CA GLN A 549 -19.03 -10.92 6.58
C GLN A 549 -19.70 -12.06 7.36
N PHE A 550 -20.37 -12.96 6.64
CA PHE A 550 -20.93 -14.21 7.14
C PHE A 550 -20.54 -15.39 6.24
N ILE A 551 -20.25 -16.54 6.86
CA ILE A 551 -19.61 -17.72 6.26
C ILE A 551 -20.06 -18.97 7.11
N ASP A 552 -20.73 -20.06 6.63
CA ASP A 552 -21.16 -21.31 7.42
C ASP A 552 -20.64 -22.80 7.08
N HIS A 553 -19.39 -23.31 7.27
CA HIS A 553 -18.75 -24.41 6.43
C HIS A 553 -19.33 -25.80 6.47
N ILE A 554 -19.01 -26.63 5.45
CA ILE A 554 -18.98 -28.08 5.62
C ILE A 554 -17.67 -28.67 5.07
N SER A 555 -16.89 -29.29 5.96
CA SER A 555 -15.80 -30.22 5.62
C SER A 555 -16.29 -31.64 5.86
N TYR A 556 -16.33 -32.44 4.78
CA TYR A 556 -16.91 -33.78 4.78
C TYR A 556 -15.99 -34.84 4.16
N THR A 557 -15.76 -35.93 4.88
CA THR A 557 -14.76 -36.95 4.51
C THR A 557 -15.44 -38.24 4.08
N ALA A 558 -15.23 -38.66 2.83
CA ALA A 558 -15.94 -39.77 2.18
C ALA A 558 -14.96 -40.75 1.54
N GLY A 559 -14.40 -41.67 2.35
CA GLY A 559 -13.37 -42.61 1.89
C GLY A 559 -12.10 -41.85 1.50
N THR A 560 -11.65 -41.99 0.26
CA THR A 560 -10.47 -41.28 -0.28
C THR A 560 -10.74 -39.84 -0.71
N HIS A 561 -11.96 -39.32 -0.52
CA HIS A 561 -12.32 -37.92 -0.82
C HIS A 561 -12.37 -37.08 0.46
N SER A 562 -11.77 -35.89 0.41
CA SER A 562 -11.90 -34.85 1.43
C SER A 562 -12.60 -33.64 0.81
N LEU A 563 -13.94 -33.62 0.93
CA LEU A 563 -14.78 -32.56 0.38
C LEU A 563 -14.80 -31.35 1.31
N LYS A 564 -14.80 -30.16 0.72
CA LYS A 564 -15.03 -28.89 1.40
C LYS A 564 -15.93 -28.02 0.54
N PHE A 565 -17.07 -27.59 1.07
CA PHE A 565 -18.01 -26.78 0.31
C PHE A 565 -18.63 -25.70 1.18
N GLY A 566 -18.96 -24.59 0.52
CA GLY A 566 -18.96 -23.33 1.21
C GLY A 566 -19.65 -22.18 0.49
N GLY A 567 -19.91 -21.14 1.25
CA GLY A 567 -20.71 -19.98 0.90
C GLY A 567 -20.24 -18.76 1.70
N GLU A 568 -20.51 -17.58 1.19
CA GLU A 568 -20.06 -16.34 1.82
C GLU A 568 -20.98 -15.19 1.42
N VAL A 569 -21.33 -14.34 2.38
CA VAL A 569 -22.05 -13.09 2.12
C VAL A 569 -21.31 -11.96 2.82
N ARG A 570 -20.99 -10.92 2.06
CA ARG A 570 -20.41 -9.67 2.59
C ARG A 570 -21.30 -8.48 2.28
N ARG A 571 -21.24 -7.52 3.20
CA ARG A 571 -21.76 -6.17 3.06
C ARG A 571 -20.59 -5.22 3.28
N ASP A 572 -20.09 -4.67 2.18
CA ASP A 572 -19.06 -3.63 2.23
C ASP A 572 -19.73 -2.25 2.22
N GLY A 573 -19.08 -1.29 2.88
CA GLY A 573 -19.57 0.07 3.04
C GLY A 573 -18.45 1.05 3.31
N VAL A 574 -18.54 2.24 2.74
CA VAL A 574 -17.59 3.35 2.87
C VAL A 574 -18.39 4.62 3.06
N SER A 575 -18.09 5.38 4.10
CA SER A 575 -18.64 6.72 4.31
C SER A 575 -17.50 7.70 4.46
N GLY A 576 -17.13 8.40 3.39
CA GLY A 576 -15.94 9.25 3.39
C GLY A 576 -15.98 10.34 2.33
N GLY A 577 -14.89 11.11 2.28
CA GLY A 577 -14.67 12.16 1.30
C GLY A 577 -13.34 12.88 1.55
N ALA A 578 -12.59 13.15 0.49
CA ALA A 578 -11.57 14.18 0.58
C ALA A 578 -12.27 15.55 0.57
N PHE A 579 -11.62 16.58 1.10
CA PHE A 579 -11.98 17.99 0.89
C PHE A 579 -10.81 18.68 0.18
N GLY A 580 -10.24 17.95 -0.78
CA GLY A 580 -9.12 18.33 -1.62
C GLY A 580 -9.38 19.69 -2.27
N ASN A 581 -8.58 20.70 -1.89
CA ASN A 581 -8.72 22.08 -2.38
C ASN A 581 -9.97 22.84 -1.88
N ALA A 582 -10.65 22.42 -0.81
CA ALA A 582 -11.81 23.13 -0.25
C ALA A 582 -11.45 24.47 0.43
N ARG A 583 -10.23 24.61 0.95
CA ARG A 583 -9.62 25.91 1.36
C ARG A 583 -9.19 26.77 0.16
N GLY A 584 -9.04 26.14 -1.00
CA GLY A 584 -8.52 26.71 -2.24
C GLY A 584 -6.99 26.69 -2.39
N SER A 585 -6.58 27.03 -3.60
CA SER A 585 -5.19 27.18 -4.06
C SER A 585 -5.05 28.50 -4.81
N ILE A 586 -3.85 29.09 -4.74
CA ILE A 586 -3.45 30.35 -5.36
C ILE A 586 -2.09 30.11 -6.04
N THR A 587 -1.91 30.62 -7.25
CA THR A 587 -0.66 30.48 -8.00
C THR A 587 -0.19 31.83 -8.54
N PHE A 588 1.09 32.13 -8.31
CA PHE A 588 1.82 33.26 -8.88
C PHE A 588 2.68 32.77 -10.05
N LEU A 589 2.62 33.47 -11.19
CA LEU A 589 3.33 33.08 -12.43
C LEU A 589 4.48 34.04 -12.79
N GLY A 590 4.40 35.31 -12.39
CA GLY A 590 5.22 36.38 -12.93
C GLY A 590 4.50 37.16 -14.04
N GLY A 591 4.99 38.36 -14.32
CA GLY A 591 4.54 39.25 -15.39
C GLY A 591 3.31 40.11 -15.07
N VAL A 592 2.77 40.07 -13.84
CA VAL A 592 1.56 40.83 -13.47
C VAL A 592 1.88 42.17 -12.80
N ALA A 593 2.82 42.20 -11.85
CA ALA A 593 3.13 43.38 -11.05
C ALA A 593 3.88 44.49 -11.83
N ILE A 594 4.73 44.11 -12.80
CA ILE A 594 5.53 45.05 -13.61
C ILE A 594 5.22 44.84 -15.11
N ALA A 595 4.50 45.80 -15.69
CA ALA A 595 3.90 45.65 -17.02
C ALA A 595 4.84 45.98 -18.19
N ALA A 596 5.59 44.99 -18.68
CA ALA A 596 5.87 44.77 -20.11
C ALA A 596 6.65 43.46 -20.36
N GLY A 597 6.16 42.61 -21.28
CA GLY A 597 6.96 41.59 -21.97
C GLY A 597 7.38 40.34 -21.18
N ALA A 598 7.96 40.49 -19.99
CA ALA A 598 8.35 39.42 -19.06
C ALA A 598 8.69 39.95 -17.64
N GLY A 599 8.28 41.17 -17.30
CA GLY A 599 8.89 41.99 -16.23
C GLY A 599 9.09 41.33 -14.87
N SER A 600 8.03 41.16 -14.09
CA SER A 600 8.11 40.64 -12.72
C SER A 600 8.20 39.12 -12.65
N THR A 601 8.92 38.61 -11.66
CA THR A 601 8.97 37.19 -11.29
C THR A 601 7.77 36.77 -10.42
N ALA A 602 7.57 35.47 -10.23
CA ALA A 602 6.52 34.96 -9.34
C ALA A 602 6.70 35.42 -7.87
N LEU A 603 7.94 35.68 -7.42
CA LEU A 603 8.21 36.24 -6.09
C LEU A 603 7.79 37.70 -5.99
N GLU A 604 8.04 38.49 -7.04
CA GLU A 604 7.65 39.90 -7.11
C GLU A 604 6.13 40.07 -7.22
N ASP A 605 5.46 39.27 -8.05
CA ASP A 605 3.99 39.24 -8.10
C ASP A 605 3.39 38.86 -6.74
N PHE A 606 4.01 37.93 -6.00
CA PHE A 606 3.63 37.61 -4.63
C PHE A 606 3.87 38.80 -3.70
N MET A 607 5.06 39.42 -3.69
CA MET A 607 5.37 40.54 -2.79
C MET A 607 4.53 41.81 -3.09
N ALA A 608 4.06 41.97 -4.32
CA ALA A 608 3.10 43.02 -4.71
C ALA A 608 1.62 42.62 -4.51
N GLY A 609 1.33 41.34 -4.27
CA GLY A 609 0.00 40.82 -3.95
C GLY A 609 -0.91 40.57 -5.15
N PHE A 610 -0.36 40.30 -6.33
CA PHE A 610 -1.07 40.07 -7.60
C PHE A 610 -1.11 38.57 -7.99
N PRO A 611 -2.08 37.78 -7.50
CA PRO A 611 -2.20 36.36 -7.88
C PRO A 611 -2.61 36.20 -9.34
N PHE A 612 -2.05 35.20 -10.02
CA PHE A 612 -2.32 34.92 -11.44
C PHE A 612 -3.51 33.96 -11.64
N LYS A 613 -3.53 32.85 -10.90
CA LYS A 613 -4.57 31.81 -10.99
C LYS A 613 -5.05 31.41 -9.60
N ALA A 614 -6.32 31.09 -9.49
CA ALA A 614 -6.95 30.57 -8.28
C ALA A 614 -7.84 29.38 -8.61
N SER A 615 -7.95 28.43 -7.68
CA SER A 615 -8.90 27.31 -7.77
C SER A 615 -9.43 26.93 -6.40
N VAL A 616 -10.64 26.37 -6.35
CA VAL A 616 -11.27 25.92 -5.10
C VAL A 616 -12.29 24.81 -5.37
N GLN A 617 -12.46 23.89 -4.42
CA GLN A 617 -13.49 22.86 -4.48
C GLN A 617 -14.86 23.44 -4.09
N VAL A 618 -15.90 23.09 -4.85
CA VAL A 618 -17.30 23.40 -4.57
C VAL A 618 -18.19 22.15 -4.60
N GLY A 619 -19.29 22.19 -3.85
CA GLY A 619 -20.18 21.04 -3.64
C GLY A 619 -19.77 20.18 -2.45
N ASP A 620 -20.44 19.03 -2.30
CA ASP A 620 -20.20 18.08 -1.22
C ASP A 620 -19.55 16.80 -1.80
N PRO A 621 -18.25 16.57 -1.56
CA PRO A 621 -17.55 15.34 -1.98
C PRO A 621 -17.91 14.11 -1.13
N THR A 622 -18.63 14.26 -0.02
CA THR A 622 -18.94 13.13 0.89
C THR A 622 -19.84 12.10 0.23
N ARG A 623 -19.42 10.84 0.20
CA ARG A 623 -20.18 9.71 -0.37
C ARG A 623 -20.39 8.62 0.67
N GLN A 624 -21.58 8.03 0.66
CA GLN A 624 -21.92 6.84 1.45
C GLN A 624 -22.21 5.69 0.50
N ILE A 625 -21.16 4.93 0.18
CA ILE A 625 -21.19 3.87 -0.84
C ILE A 625 -21.27 2.51 -0.17
N HIS A 626 -22.00 1.59 -0.77
CA HIS A 626 -22.07 0.20 -0.35
C HIS A 626 -22.37 -0.73 -1.53
N ASP A 627 -22.09 -2.01 -1.35
CA ASP A 627 -22.54 -3.09 -2.23
C ASP A 627 -22.94 -4.33 -1.40
N TRP A 628 -23.07 -5.47 -2.07
CA TRP A 628 -23.14 -6.81 -1.48
C TRP A 628 -22.27 -7.74 -2.32
N ALA A 629 -21.55 -8.65 -1.67
CA ALA A 629 -20.75 -9.66 -2.33
C ALA A 629 -21.19 -11.07 -1.89
N TYR A 630 -21.33 -11.99 -2.85
CA TYR A 630 -21.78 -13.36 -2.65
C TYR A 630 -20.74 -14.34 -3.21
N GLY A 631 -20.25 -15.24 -2.37
CA GLY A 631 -19.36 -16.33 -2.75
C GLY A 631 -20.01 -17.68 -2.54
N ALA A 632 -19.70 -18.66 -3.39
CA ALA A 632 -20.00 -20.07 -3.16
C ALA A 632 -18.90 -20.94 -3.75
N PHE A 633 -18.56 -22.08 -3.15
CA PHE A 633 -17.54 -22.97 -3.69
C PHE A 633 -17.73 -24.44 -3.32
N PHE A 634 -17.04 -25.28 -4.08
CA PHE A 634 -16.84 -26.69 -3.83
C PHE A 634 -15.37 -27.04 -4.12
N GLN A 635 -14.76 -27.85 -3.27
CA GLN A 635 -13.40 -28.37 -3.38
C GLN A 635 -13.42 -29.85 -2.99
N ASP A 636 -12.66 -30.68 -3.72
CA ASP A 636 -12.34 -32.06 -3.35
C ASP A 636 -10.84 -32.26 -3.43
N ASP A 637 -10.26 -32.76 -2.33
CA ASP A 637 -8.93 -33.36 -2.34
C ASP A 637 -9.09 -34.88 -2.43
N TRP A 638 -9.04 -35.38 -3.67
CA TRP A 638 -9.23 -36.79 -3.97
C TRP A 638 -7.90 -37.54 -4.00
N ARG A 639 -7.73 -38.45 -3.06
CA ARG A 639 -6.58 -39.35 -3.01
C ARG A 639 -6.78 -40.56 -3.93
N VAL A 640 -6.39 -40.41 -5.19
CA VAL A 640 -6.52 -41.45 -6.22
C VAL A 640 -5.70 -42.70 -5.87
N THR A 641 -4.49 -42.52 -5.32
CA THR A 641 -3.62 -43.62 -4.86
C THR A 641 -2.96 -43.29 -3.52
N ARG A 642 -2.23 -44.24 -2.93
CA ARG A 642 -1.49 -43.99 -1.68
C ARG A 642 -0.46 -42.85 -1.79
N ASN A 643 0.02 -42.54 -2.99
CA ASN A 643 1.07 -41.56 -3.29
C ASN A 643 0.66 -40.46 -4.29
N PHE A 644 -0.59 -40.42 -4.77
CA PHE A 644 -1.10 -39.39 -5.69
C PHE A 644 -2.41 -38.78 -5.18
N THR A 645 -2.41 -37.47 -5.05
CA THR A 645 -3.57 -36.64 -4.64
C THR A 645 -3.92 -35.70 -5.78
N LEU A 646 -5.20 -35.61 -6.13
CA LEU A 646 -5.76 -34.65 -7.07
C LEU A 646 -6.58 -33.61 -6.29
N ASN A 647 -6.23 -32.33 -6.40
CA ASN A 647 -7.00 -31.24 -5.82
C ASN A 647 -7.83 -30.60 -6.94
N TYR A 648 -9.15 -30.55 -6.82
CA TYR A 648 -9.97 -29.83 -7.79
C TYR A 648 -11.13 -29.10 -7.12
N GLY A 649 -11.49 -27.96 -7.67
CA GLY A 649 -12.55 -27.15 -7.10
C GLY A 649 -13.04 -26.07 -8.04
N VAL A 650 -14.15 -25.46 -7.64
CA VAL A 650 -14.75 -24.33 -8.35
C VAL A 650 -15.33 -23.38 -7.34
N ARG A 651 -15.09 -22.09 -7.55
CA ARG A 651 -15.71 -21.00 -6.81
C ARG A 651 -16.56 -20.15 -7.77
N TYR A 652 -17.68 -19.65 -7.28
CA TYR A 652 -18.49 -18.63 -7.91
C TYR A 652 -18.42 -17.37 -7.06
N GLU A 653 -18.21 -16.22 -7.69
CA GLU A 653 -18.10 -14.93 -7.04
C GLU A 653 -19.05 -13.93 -7.71
N PHE A 654 -19.74 -13.10 -6.93
CA PHE A 654 -20.60 -12.07 -7.47
C PHE A 654 -20.69 -10.88 -6.53
N SER A 655 -20.14 -9.74 -6.94
CA SER A 655 -20.36 -8.45 -6.30
C SER A 655 -21.42 -7.65 -7.06
N THR A 656 -22.38 -7.08 -6.34
CA THR A 656 -23.32 -6.12 -6.93
C THR A 656 -22.60 -4.82 -7.29
N VAL A 657 -23.12 -4.07 -8.25
CA VAL A 657 -22.59 -2.73 -8.56
C VAL A 657 -22.67 -1.79 -7.35
N ILE A 658 -21.65 -0.92 -7.20
CA ILE A 658 -21.62 0.10 -6.14
C ILE A 658 -22.86 1.00 -6.18
N LYS A 659 -23.42 1.31 -5.01
CA LYS A 659 -24.55 2.22 -4.83
C LYS A 659 -24.20 3.29 -3.81
N GLU A 660 -24.71 4.51 -4.00
CA GLU A 660 -24.57 5.61 -3.03
C GLU A 660 -25.92 5.96 -2.44
N ALA A 661 -25.98 6.11 -1.11
CA ALA A 661 -27.22 6.20 -0.34
C ALA A 661 -28.14 7.39 -0.69
N HIS A 662 -27.60 8.42 -1.35
CA HIS A 662 -28.29 9.67 -1.71
C HIS A 662 -28.28 9.93 -3.23
N ASN A 663 -27.94 8.94 -4.05
CA ASN A 663 -27.83 9.04 -5.51
C ASN A 663 -26.82 10.12 -5.98
N ARG A 664 -25.71 10.33 -5.26
CA ARG A 664 -24.70 11.37 -5.54
C ARG A 664 -23.52 10.93 -6.42
N LEU A 665 -23.61 9.76 -7.08
CA LEU A 665 -22.61 9.34 -8.05
C LEU A 665 -22.94 9.88 -9.44
N ALA A 666 -21.92 10.08 -10.26
CA ALA A 666 -22.05 10.52 -11.65
C ALA A 666 -21.45 9.51 -12.63
N ASN A 667 -21.73 9.69 -13.93
CA ASN A 667 -20.98 9.06 -15.01
C ASN A 667 -21.11 9.94 -16.29
N PHE A 668 -20.28 9.67 -17.29
CA PHE A 668 -20.45 10.19 -18.66
C PHE A 668 -21.46 9.33 -19.44
N ASP A 669 -22.27 9.98 -20.27
CA ASP A 669 -23.05 9.32 -21.33
C ASP A 669 -22.97 10.17 -22.61
N PRO A 670 -22.33 9.67 -23.68
CA PRO A 670 -22.20 10.42 -24.92
C PRO A 670 -23.55 10.71 -25.61
N ASN A 671 -24.64 10.08 -25.19
CA ASN A 671 -25.99 10.32 -25.71
C ASN A 671 -26.76 11.40 -24.92
N SER A 672 -26.39 11.64 -23.65
CA SER A 672 -26.98 12.69 -22.82
C SER A 672 -26.91 14.07 -23.51
N PRO A 673 -27.90 14.97 -23.33
CA PRO A 673 -27.83 16.35 -23.82
C PRO A 673 -26.62 17.12 -23.29
N THR A 674 -26.13 16.81 -22.09
CA THR A 674 -25.02 17.54 -21.44
C THR A 674 -23.73 16.72 -21.37
N GLY A 675 -23.76 15.46 -21.82
CA GLY A 675 -22.69 14.48 -21.67
C GLY A 675 -22.62 13.87 -20.27
N LEU A 676 -23.29 14.50 -19.30
CA LEU A 676 -23.22 14.16 -17.89
C LEU A 676 -24.53 13.49 -17.48
N ILE A 677 -24.42 12.44 -16.65
CA ILE A 677 -25.55 11.79 -16.02
C ILE A 677 -25.27 11.55 -14.54
N GLN A 678 -26.33 11.63 -13.75
CA GLN A 678 -26.28 11.33 -12.33
C GLN A 678 -26.91 9.95 -12.07
N VAL A 679 -26.18 9.09 -11.38
CA VAL A 679 -26.64 7.74 -11.02
C VAL A 679 -27.73 7.84 -9.96
N GLY A 680 -28.80 7.08 -10.13
CA GLY A 680 -29.98 7.05 -9.26
C GLY A 680 -31.06 8.08 -9.59
N ILE A 681 -30.86 8.91 -10.62
CA ILE A 681 -31.84 9.87 -11.14
C ILE A 681 -32.14 9.59 -12.63
N ASN A 682 -33.33 9.95 -13.09
CA ASN A 682 -33.76 9.89 -14.51
C ASN A 682 -33.53 8.53 -15.20
N GLY A 683 -33.71 7.42 -14.46
CA GLY A 683 -33.62 6.05 -15.00
C GLY A 683 -32.23 5.42 -15.04
N VAL A 684 -31.16 6.15 -14.66
CA VAL A 684 -29.80 5.60 -14.58
C VAL A 684 -29.63 4.81 -13.28
N GLY A 685 -29.83 3.50 -13.29
CA GLY A 685 -29.80 2.68 -12.07
C GLY A 685 -28.44 2.49 -11.40
N SER A 686 -27.34 2.60 -12.15
CA SER A 686 -25.98 2.26 -11.69
C SER A 686 -24.88 2.94 -12.55
N PRO A 687 -23.63 3.08 -12.05
CA PRO A 687 -22.54 3.59 -12.87
C PRO A 687 -22.23 2.65 -14.05
N TYR A 688 -22.09 1.34 -13.78
CA TYR A 688 -21.85 0.26 -14.76
C TYR A 688 -22.86 -0.90 -14.57
N ASN A 689 -22.87 -1.87 -15.48
CA ASN A 689 -23.69 -3.09 -15.41
C ASN A 689 -23.03 -4.15 -14.52
N SER A 690 -23.81 -4.95 -13.80
CA SER A 690 -23.29 -6.07 -12.99
C SER A 690 -22.79 -7.22 -13.87
N ASP A 691 -21.67 -7.84 -13.51
CA ASP A 691 -21.12 -9.03 -14.18
C ASP A 691 -21.32 -10.29 -13.32
N PRO A 692 -22.31 -11.16 -13.64
CA PRO A 692 -22.61 -12.34 -12.84
C PRO A 692 -21.87 -13.60 -13.31
N LYS A 693 -20.80 -13.48 -14.11
CA LYS A 693 -20.19 -14.62 -14.83
C LYS A 693 -18.93 -15.21 -14.19
N ASN A 694 -18.59 -14.77 -12.98
CA ASN A 694 -17.27 -15.03 -12.38
C ASN A 694 -17.17 -16.44 -11.79
N LEU A 695 -17.02 -17.44 -12.66
CA LEU A 695 -16.72 -18.83 -12.28
C LEU A 695 -15.21 -19.05 -12.29
N ALA A 696 -14.66 -19.42 -11.13
CA ALA A 696 -13.24 -19.54 -10.80
C ALA A 696 -12.86 -21.02 -10.55
N PRO A 697 -12.66 -21.83 -11.61
CA PRO A 697 -12.19 -23.22 -11.50
C PRO A 697 -10.72 -23.31 -11.06
N ARG A 698 -10.38 -24.40 -10.36
CA ARG A 698 -9.03 -24.73 -9.88
C ARG A 698 -8.76 -26.21 -10.06
N LEU A 699 -7.55 -26.55 -10.47
CA LEU A 699 -7.09 -27.93 -10.66
C LEU A 699 -5.62 -28.03 -10.28
N GLY A 700 -5.25 -29.06 -9.53
CA GLY A 700 -3.87 -29.37 -9.20
C GLY A 700 -3.70 -30.80 -8.71
N PHE A 701 -2.45 -31.16 -8.44
CA PHE A 701 -2.06 -32.48 -7.98
C PHE A 701 -0.81 -32.41 -7.09
N ALA A 702 -0.63 -33.42 -6.26
CA ALA A 702 0.60 -33.71 -5.54
C ALA A 702 0.94 -35.20 -5.68
N TRP A 703 2.15 -35.51 -6.14
CA TRP A 703 2.62 -36.87 -6.43
C TRP A 703 3.93 -37.16 -5.71
N ASP A 704 3.88 -38.03 -4.70
CA ASP A 704 5.05 -38.66 -4.10
C ASP A 704 5.60 -39.72 -5.06
N VAL A 705 6.67 -39.36 -5.76
CA VAL A 705 7.22 -40.13 -6.89
C VAL A 705 7.87 -41.43 -6.42
N THR A 706 8.45 -41.42 -5.22
CA THR A 706 9.16 -42.58 -4.64
C THR A 706 8.25 -43.46 -3.79
N GLY A 707 7.09 -42.95 -3.36
CA GLY A 707 6.20 -43.61 -2.41
C GLY A 707 6.74 -43.61 -0.97
N LYS A 708 7.79 -42.83 -0.70
CA LYS A 708 8.47 -42.73 0.60
C LYS A 708 8.19 -41.40 1.31
N GLY A 709 7.55 -40.46 0.65
CA GLY A 709 7.39 -39.09 1.14
C GLY A 709 8.70 -38.29 1.18
N ASP A 710 9.71 -38.66 0.37
CA ASP A 710 10.98 -37.92 0.27
C ASP A 710 11.03 -36.98 -0.95
N THR A 711 10.25 -37.25 -2.00
CA THR A 711 10.33 -36.54 -3.29
C THR A 711 8.93 -36.36 -3.86
N VAL A 712 8.46 -35.10 -3.93
CA VAL A 712 7.12 -34.78 -4.40
C VAL A 712 7.18 -33.87 -5.63
N VAL A 713 6.44 -34.23 -6.68
CA VAL A 713 6.11 -33.34 -7.79
C VAL A 713 4.69 -32.85 -7.60
N ARG A 714 4.50 -31.53 -7.51
CA ARG A 714 3.19 -30.90 -7.28
C ARG A 714 2.99 -29.74 -8.24
N GLY A 715 1.79 -29.62 -8.79
CA GLY A 715 1.48 -28.56 -9.75
C GLY A 715 -0.01 -28.29 -9.81
N GLY A 716 -0.38 -27.13 -10.31
CA GLY A 716 -1.77 -26.73 -10.42
C GLY A 716 -1.94 -25.36 -11.04
N GLY A 717 -3.18 -25.02 -11.36
CA GLY A 717 -3.55 -23.72 -11.87
C GLY A 717 -5.00 -23.38 -11.58
N SER A 718 -5.30 -22.08 -11.65
CA SER A 718 -6.61 -21.51 -11.31
C SER A 718 -6.96 -20.36 -12.26
N LEU A 719 -8.26 -20.07 -12.33
CA LEU A 719 -8.77 -18.76 -12.70
C LEU A 719 -9.22 -18.06 -11.42
N MET A 720 -8.75 -16.84 -11.16
CA MET A 720 -9.12 -16.05 -9.99
C MET A 720 -9.55 -14.65 -10.42
N TYR A 721 -10.64 -14.14 -9.84
CA TYR A 721 -11.15 -12.81 -10.13
C TYR A 721 -10.66 -11.78 -9.12
N GLU A 722 -10.66 -10.53 -9.56
CA GLU A 722 -10.18 -9.39 -8.80
C GLU A 722 -11.36 -8.51 -8.34
N VAL A 723 -11.41 -8.21 -7.03
CA VAL A 723 -12.21 -7.11 -6.52
C VAL A 723 -11.39 -5.82 -6.59
N VAL A 724 -11.74 -4.98 -7.56
CA VAL A 724 -11.22 -3.62 -7.75
C VAL A 724 -11.62 -2.75 -6.55
N ASN A 725 -10.67 -2.03 -5.95
CA ASN A 725 -10.93 -1.16 -4.79
C ASN A 725 -11.79 0.07 -5.18
N TRP A 726 -12.49 0.68 -4.22
CA TRP A 726 -13.39 1.80 -4.53
C TRP A 726 -12.67 3.14 -4.73
N GLU A 727 -11.45 3.33 -4.21
CA GLU A 727 -10.61 4.50 -4.50
C GLU A 727 -10.36 4.62 -6.01
N THR A 728 -10.26 3.50 -6.73
CA THR A 728 -10.20 3.46 -8.20
C THR A 728 -11.44 4.06 -8.88
N PHE A 729 -12.62 3.96 -8.26
CA PHE A 729 -13.88 4.55 -8.78
C PHE A 729 -14.11 5.99 -8.29
N LEU A 730 -13.44 6.43 -7.23
CA LEU A 730 -13.72 7.69 -6.54
C LEU A 730 -12.61 8.73 -6.70
N ALA A 731 -11.42 8.30 -7.11
CA ALA A 731 -10.20 9.06 -7.38
C ALA A 731 -9.63 9.86 -6.19
N PHE A 732 -8.31 10.03 -6.20
CA PHE A 732 -7.61 10.75 -5.14
C PHE A 732 -7.97 12.26 -5.12
N ASN A 733 -8.08 12.82 -3.92
CA ASN A 733 -8.36 14.24 -3.66
C ASN A 733 -9.58 14.84 -4.39
N ASN A 734 -10.58 14.02 -4.75
CA ASN A 734 -11.73 14.41 -5.59
C ASN A 734 -11.33 15.16 -6.86
N SER A 735 -10.16 14.91 -7.45
CA SER A 735 -9.78 15.67 -8.63
C SER A 735 -10.53 15.16 -9.86
N TYR A 736 -10.68 13.83 -10.01
CA TYR A 736 -11.29 13.20 -11.20
C TYR A 736 -12.18 11.98 -10.82
N GLY A 737 -13.09 12.10 -9.86
CA GLY A 737 -13.88 10.98 -9.33
C GLY A 737 -15.30 10.85 -9.88
N LEU A 738 -15.94 9.67 -9.73
CA LEU A 738 -17.42 9.57 -9.84
C LEU A 738 -18.14 10.37 -8.73
N THR A 739 -17.39 10.89 -7.76
CA THR A 739 -17.80 11.82 -6.69
C THR A 739 -18.00 13.25 -7.17
N ASN A 740 -17.57 13.60 -8.38
CA ASN A 740 -17.49 14.97 -8.84
C ASN A 740 -18.76 15.39 -9.60
N ILE A 741 -18.65 15.67 -10.89
CA ILE A 741 -19.64 16.43 -11.67
C ILE A 741 -20.83 15.52 -12.01
N PRO A 742 -22.09 15.84 -11.66
CA PRO A 742 -22.62 17.19 -11.37
C PRO A 742 -22.79 17.54 -9.88
N THR A 743 -22.32 16.69 -8.96
CA THR A 743 -22.50 16.81 -7.50
C THR A 743 -21.43 17.63 -6.76
N GLY A 744 -20.29 17.89 -7.41
CA GLY A 744 -19.20 18.72 -6.92
C GLY A 744 -18.11 18.88 -7.99
N ALA A 745 -17.26 19.89 -7.87
CA ALA A 745 -16.15 20.13 -8.82
C ALA A 745 -15.04 20.97 -8.17
N ILE A 746 -13.84 20.90 -8.74
CA ILE A 746 -12.83 21.95 -8.55
C ILE A 746 -13.05 22.99 -9.64
N ILE A 747 -13.45 24.20 -9.25
CA ILE A 747 -13.51 25.34 -10.17
C ILE A 747 -12.18 26.07 -10.18
N SER A 748 -11.80 26.62 -11.34
CA SER A 748 -10.58 27.42 -11.54
C SER A 748 -10.94 28.69 -12.31
N GLY A 749 -10.24 29.80 -12.03
CA GLY A 749 -10.44 31.07 -12.74
C GLY A 749 -9.15 31.61 -13.35
N THR A 750 -9.28 32.12 -14.57
CA THR A 750 -8.31 32.92 -15.33
C THR A 750 -9.07 33.94 -16.18
N GLY A 751 -8.42 35.02 -16.61
CA GLY A 751 -9.07 36.22 -17.17
C GLY A 751 -9.93 36.06 -18.44
N THR A 752 -11.24 35.79 -18.33
CA THR A 752 -12.30 36.39 -19.20
C THR A 752 -13.73 36.12 -18.69
N ALA A 753 -14.69 36.99 -19.07
CA ALA A 753 -16.07 36.95 -18.56
C ALA A 753 -17.08 36.41 -19.60
N ASN A 754 -17.50 35.14 -19.51
CA ASN A 754 -18.88 34.70 -19.81
C ASN A 754 -19.16 33.23 -19.44
N PRO A 755 -19.56 32.94 -18.19
CA PRO A 755 -19.76 31.56 -17.72
C PRO A 755 -20.91 30.84 -18.48
N LYS A 756 -20.59 29.72 -19.15
CA LYS A 756 -21.61 28.76 -19.61
C LYS A 756 -21.74 27.60 -18.62
N THR A 757 -22.96 27.23 -18.28
CA THR A 757 -23.27 26.20 -17.27
C THR A 757 -23.35 24.82 -17.90
N ALA A 758 -22.65 23.84 -17.31
CA ALA A 758 -22.93 22.44 -17.59
C ALA A 758 -24.27 22.09 -16.90
N GLY A 759 -25.32 21.84 -17.69
CA GLY A 759 -26.64 21.50 -17.15
C GLY A 759 -26.62 20.19 -16.36
N GLY A 760 -27.31 20.15 -15.22
CA GLY A 760 -27.42 18.99 -14.35
C GLY A 760 -28.59 19.10 -13.37
N THR A 761 -29.01 17.98 -12.79
CA THR A 761 -30.16 17.89 -11.86
C THR A 761 -29.82 18.11 -10.40
N ILE A 762 -28.53 18.16 -10.02
CA ILE A 762 -28.09 18.46 -8.66
C ILE A 762 -27.40 19.83 -8.59
N THR A 763 -27.64 20.48 -7.45
CA THR A 763 -26.94 21.69 -7.00
C THR A 763 -25.62 21.32 -6.32
N ALA A 764 -24.49 21.63 -6.96
CA ALA A 764 -23.23 21.84 -6.23
C ALA A 764 -23.26 23.22 -5.54
N GLY A 765 -22.29 23.51 -4.68
CA GLY A 765 -22.13 24.85 -4.11
C GLY A 765 -21.80 25.87 -5.21
N ASN A 766 -22.41 27.05 -5.17
CA ASN A 766 -22.28 28.02 -6.25
C ASN A 766 -21.24 29.09 -5.92
N LEU A 767 -20.08 29.03 -6.56
CA LEU A 767 -19.03 30.04 -6.43
C LEU A 767 -18.49 30.37 -7.82
N ALA A 768 -18.20 31.65 -8.07
CA ALA A 768 -17.65 32.12 -9.33
C ALA A 768 -16.35 32.86 -9.05
N ILE A 769 -15.22 32.23 -9.40
CA ILE A 769 -13.91 32.88 -9.33
C ILE A 769 -13.90 34.01 -10.36
N PRO A 770 -13.57 35.25 -9.97
CA PRO A 770 -13.56 36.36 -10.91
C PRO A 770 -12.47 36.11 -11.96
N PRO A 771 -12.69 36.49 -13.22
CA PRO A 771 -11.72 36.24 -14.28
C PRO A 771 -10.36 36.88 -13.99
N THR A 772 -10.36 38.17 -13.65
CA THR A 772 -9.16 38.84 -13.11
C THR A 772 -9.24 38.78 -11.60
N LEU A 773 -8.25 38.17 -10.96
CA LEU A 773 -8.19 38.08 -9.50
C LEU A 773 -7.89 39.47 -8.90
N PRO A 774 -8.54 39.86 -7.78
CA PRO A 774 -8.20 41.10 -7.11
C PRO A 774 -6.84 41.00 -6.42
N GLN A 775 -6.10 42.11 -6.35
CA GLN A 775 -4.95 42.23 -5.46
C GLN A 775 -5.42 41.94 -4.02
N TRP A 776 -4.75 41.05 -3.30
CA TRP A 776 -5.31 40.53 -2.04
C TRP A 776 -5.36 41.53 -0.88
N ASP A 777 -4.68 42.67 -1.00
CA ASP A 777 -4.75 43.78 -0.02
C ASP A 777 -6.07 44.56 -0.10
N THR A 778 -6.83 44.42 -1.20
CA THR A 778 -8.10 45.15 -1.40
C THR A 778 -9.22 44.71 -0.45
N GLY A 779 -9.05 43.58 0.26
CA GLY A 779 -10.07 42.97 1.09
C GLY A 779 -11.23 42.35 0.31
N ALA A 780 -11.18 42.32 -1.03
CA ALA A 780 -12.16 41.61 -1.85
C ALA A 780 -11.98 40.08 -1.74
N PRO A 781 -13.06 39.28 -1.83
CA PRO A 781 -12.97 37.82 -1.75
C PRO A 781 -12.27 37.23 -2.99
N LEU A 782 -11.15 36.55 -2.78
CA LEU A 782 -10.32 35.98 -3.86
C LEU A 782 -11.06 34.98 -4.76
N TYR A 783 -11.90 34.11 -4.19
CA TYR A 783 -12.69 33.16 -4.95
C TYR A 783 -14.07 33.71 -5.38
N GLY A 784 -14.29 35.02 -5.22
CA GLY A 784 -15.48 35.73 -5.70
C GLY A 784 -16.71 35.64 -4.79
N LYS A 785 -17.89 35.86 -5.38
CA LYS A 785 -19.18 35.94 -4.68
C LYS A 785 -20.05 34.72 -4.98
N ASN A 786 -20.77 34.26 -3.96
CA ASN A 786 -21.75 33.18 -4.07
C ASN A 786 -22.83 33.56 -5.11
N VAL A 787 -22.98 32.78 -6.18
CA VAL A 787 -23.91 33.05 -7.29
C VAL A 787 -25.22 32.28 -7.09
N SER A 788 -26.36 32.94 -7.29
CA SER A 788 -27.67 32.38 -6.90
C SER A 788 -28.26 31.34 -7.87
N SER A 789 -27.44 30.65 -8.67
CA SER A 789 -27.85 29.74 -9.75
C SER A 789 -27.36 28.31 -9.52
N SER A 790 -28.27 27.35 -9.43
CA SER A 790 -28.08 25.96 -8.99
C SER A 790 -27.32 25.04 -9.97
N THR A 791 -26.22 25.49 -10.56
CA THR A 791 -25.50 24.80 -11.66
C THR A 791 -23.98 24.97 -11.56
N ILE A 792 -23.24 23.90 -11.87
CA ILE A 792 -21.78 23.99 -12.07
C ILE A 792 -21.50 24.71 -13.39
N THR A 793 -20.65 25.73 -13.34
CA THR A 793 -20.10 26.39 -14.53
C THR A 793 -18.85 25.68 -14.99
N CYS A 794 -18.83 25.26 -16.25
CA CYS A 794 -17.68 24.71 -16.94
C CYS A 794 -17.51 25.55 -18.21
N ASP A 795 -16.66 26.58 -18.16
CA ASP A 795 -16.61 27.62 -19.20
C ASP A 795 -15.81 27.15 -20.43
N PRO A 796 -16.46 27.02 -21.62
CA PRO A 796 -15.79 26.59 -22.84
C PRO A 796 -15.13 27.73 -23.62
N VAL A 797 -15.26 28.99 -23.20
CA VAL A 797 -14.78 30.18 -23.94
C VAL A 797 -13.47 30.73 -23.38
N ALA A 798 -13.13 30.40 -22.12
CA ALA A 798 -11.97 30.94 -21.40
C ALA A 798 -11.04 29.84 -20.83
N ALA A 799 -10.53 28.96 -21.70
CA ALA A 799 -9.43 28.01 -21.40
C ALA A 799 -9.60 27.10 -20.15
N ALA A 800 -10.83 26.90 -19.65
CA ALA A 800 -11.11 26.09 -18.46
C ALA A 800 -12.31 25.10 -18.60
N PRO A 801 -12.43 24.31 -19.70
CA PRO A 801 -13.41 23.23 -19.76
C PRO A 801 -13.14 22.16 -18.70
N CYS A 802 -14.20 21.62 -18.10
CA CYS A 802 -14.12 20.71 -16.96
C CYS A 802 -13.68 19.30 -17.38
N PRO A 803 -12.73 18.69 -16.66
CA PRO A 803 -12.43 17.28 -16.83
C PRO A 803 -13.43 16.42 -16.04
N ILE A 804 -13.65 15.20 -16.51
CA ILE A 804 -14.53 14.24 -15.84
C ILE A 804 -13.93 12.84 -15.86
N MET A 805 -14.43 11.98 -14.96
CA MET A 805 -14.21 10.55 -15.04
C MET A 805 -15.51 9.79 -15.33
N SER A 806 -15.37 8.68 -16.03
CA SER A 806 -16.41 7.77 -16.44
C SER A 806 -15.99 6.32 -16.19
N VAL A 807 -16.96 5.44 -16.01
CA VAL A 807 -16.77 3.99 -16.11
C VAL A 807 -17.56 3.46 -17.30
N VAL A 808 -16.94 2.60 -18.12
CA VAL A 808 -17.63 1.91 -19.21
C VAL A 808 -18.88 1.17 -18.69
N LYS A 809 -19.99 1.26 -19.41
CA LYS A 809 -21.24 0.60 -18.98
C LYS A 809 -21.12 -0.91 -18.90
N ASN A 810 -20.33 -1.53 -19.79
CA ASN A 810 -20.09 -2.97 -19.82
C ASN A 810 -18.71 -3.31 -19.22
N LEU A 811 -18.47 -2.87 -17.98
CA LEU A 811 -17.30 -3.30 -17.22
C LEU A 811 -17.44 -4.79 -16.89
N SER A 812 -16.40 -5.58 -17.17
CA SER A 812 -16.28 -6.98 -16.76
C SER A 812 -15.35 -7.10 -15.56
N THR A 813 -15.52 -8.15 -14.76
CA THR A 813 -14.64 -8.39 -13.62
C THR A 813 -13.25 -8.82 -14.11
N PRO A 814 -12.14 -8.16 -13.70
CA PRO A 814 -10.80 -8.60 -14.07
C PRO A 814 -10.49 -9.99 -13.53
N TYR A 815 -9.59 -10.70 -14.21
CA TYR A 815 -9.16 -12.02 -13.77
C TYR A 815 -7.71 -12.33 -14.12
N VAL A 816 -7.14 -13.24 -13.35
CA VAL A 816 -5.80 -13.78 -13.51
C VAL A 816 -5.88 -15.29 -13.67
N ALA A 817 -5.21 -15.81 -14.69
CA ALA A 817 -4.90 -17.23 -14.79
C ALA A 817 -3.56 -17.49 -14.09
N THR A 818 -3.55 -18.30 -13.03
CA THR A 818 -2.34 -18.69 -12.30
C THR A 818 -1.98 -20.14 -12.61
N TYR A 819 -0.68 -20.47 -12.65
CA TYR A 819 -0.20 -21.83 -12.86
C TYR A 819 1.19 -22.04 -12.24
N SER A 820 1.42 -23.23 -11.68
CA SER A 820 2.72 -23.61 -11.12
C SER A 820 3.03 -25.10 -11.28
N LEU A 821 4.33 -25.41 -11.31
CA LEU A 821 4.86 -26.77 -11.28
C LEU A 821 6.13 -26.78 -10.42
N ASN A 822 6.13 -27.59 -9.37
CA ASN A 822 7.14 -27.60 -8.33
C ASN A 822 7.64 -29.02 -8.07
N VAL A 823 8.93 -29.13 -7.76
CA VAL A 823 9.59 -30.36 -7.30
C VAL A 823 10.18 -30.09 -5.92
N GLN A 824 9.77 -30.89 -4.94
CA GLN A 824 10.28 -30.86 -3.58
C GLN A 824 11.07 -32.13 -3.29
N HIS A 825 12.18 -32.00 -2.58
CA HIS A 825 12.96 -33.14 -2.08
C HIS A 825 13.48 -32.89 -0.65
N ALA A 826 13.26 -33.85 0.24
CA ALA A 826 13.83 -33.88 1.59
C ALA A 826 15.09 -34.75 1.61
N PHE A 827 16.24 -34.11 1.81
CA PHE A 827 17.52 -34.81 1.99
C PHE A 827 17.65 -35.45 3.38
N SER A 828 16.93 -34.89 4.36
CA SER A 828 16.77 -35.43 5.72
C SER A 828 15.46 -34.88 6.33
N PRO A 829 15.02 -35.38 7.50
CA PRO A 829 13.86 -34.81 8.19
C PRO A 829 13.97 -33.32 8.53
N THR A 830 15.21 -32.78 8.58
CA THR A 830 15.52 -31.40 8.95
C THR A 830 16.08 -30.55 7.80
N LEU A 831 16.12 -31.06 6.55
CA LEU A 831 16.60 -30.32 5.38
C LEU A 831 15.84 -30.69 4.10
N SER A 832 15.22 -29.70 3.45
CA SER A 832 14.55 -29.85 2.15
C SER A 832 14.85 -28.72 1.17
N LEU A 833 14.71 -29.03 -0.12
CA LEU A 833 14.77 -28.09 -1.24
C LEU A 833 13.48 -28.19 -2.06
N GLU A 834 12.90 -27.04 -2.36
CA GLU A 834 11.84 -26.88 -3.37
C GLU A 834 12.36 -26.06 -4.54
N ILE A 835 12.08 -26.49 -5.77
CA ILE A 835 12.29 -25.71 -7.00
C ILE A 835 10.98 -25.69 -7.77
N GLY A 836 10.52 -24.50 -8.17
CA GLY A 836 9.22 -24.29 -8.80
C GLY A 836 9.27 -23.32 -9.97
N TYR A 837 8.46 -23.59 -10.98
CA TYR A 837 8.07 -22.61 -11.99
C TYR A 837 6.69 -22.06 -11.63
N VAL A 838 6.53 -20.74 -11.68
CA VAL A 838 5.28 -20.04 -11.39
C VAL A 838 5.01 -19.03 -12.49
N GLY A 839 3.79 -19.04 -13.04
CA GLY A 839 3.33 -18.08 -14.03
C GLY A 839 1.96 -17.52 -13.71
N ASN A 840 1.78 -16.24 -14.00
CA ASN A 840 0.51 -15.52 -13.88
C ASN A 840 0.23 -14.75 -15.17
N HIS A 841 -1.02 -14.76 -15.62
CA HIS A 841 -1.46 -14.00 -16.79
C HIS A 841 -2.76 -13.26 -16.49
N GLY A 842 -2.67 -11.94 -16.32
CA GLY A 842 -3.81 -11.05 -16.09
C GLY A 842 -4.46 -10.62 -17.41
N THR A 843 -5.77 -10.75 -17.49
CA THR A 843 -6.57 -10.41 -18.68
C THR A 843 -7.77 -9.55 -18.27
N ASN A 844 -8.21 -8.65 -19.15
CA ASN A 844 -9.29 -7.70 -18.88
C ASN A 844 -9.03 -6.86 -17.62
N LEU A 845 -7.78 -6.52 -17.32
CA LEU A 845 -7.43 -5.69 -16.17
C LEU A 845 -8.01 -4.29 -16.35
N VAL A 846 -8.48 -3.70 -15.24
CA VAL A 846 -8.92 -2.30 -15.26
C VAL A 846 -7.76 -1.36 -15.58
N GLY A 847 -8.10 -0.28 -16.29
CA GLY A 847 -7.21 0.77 -16.73
C GLY A 847 -7.97 2.04 -17.10
N ILE A 848 -7.27 3.17 -17.19
CA ILE A 848 -7.87 4.48 -17.49
C ILE A 848 -7.20 5.08 -18.73
N ARG A 849 -8.01 5.72 -19.59
CA ARG A 849 -7.53 6.48 -20.74
C ARG A 849 -8.39 7.73 -20.96
N ASP A 850 -7.84 8.77 -21.58
CA ASP A 850 -8.63 9.94 -21.98
C ASP A 850 -9.30 9.66 -23.34
N ILE A 851 -10.59 9.34 -23.34
CA ILE A 851 -11.35 9.13 -24.59
C ILE A 851 -11.64 10.45 -25.34
N ASN A 852 -11.25 11.58 -24.76
CA ASN A 852 -11.34 12.90 -25.36
C ASN A 852 -9.96 13.55 -25.51
N GLN A 853 -8.88 12.75 -25.61
CA GLN A 853 -7.52 13.22 -25.86
C GLN A 853 -7.46 14.10 -27.12
N GLU A 854 -6.70 15.18 -27.06
CA GLU A 854 -6.50 16.11 -28.18
C GLU A 854 -5.71 15.46 -29.33
N ALA A 855 -5.92 15.99 -30.54
CA ALA A 855 -5.05 15.64 -31.66
C ALA A 855 -3.63 16.18 -31.44
N LEU A 856 -2.63 15.44 -31.91
CA LEU A 856 -1.23 15.88 -31.90
C LEU A 856 -1.06 17.26 -32.55
N ASN A 857 -0.12 18.05 -32.03
CA ASN A 857 0.23 19.39 -32.51
C ASN A 857 -0.95 20.40 -32.55
N SER A 858 -1.92 20.28 -31.64
CA SER A 858 -3.10 21.16 -31.63
C SER A 858 -3.23 22.05 -30.39
N ASN A 859 -2.87 21.58 -29.19
CA ASN A 859 -3.01 22.29 -27.91
C ASN A 859 -4.35 23.07 -27.80
N SER A 860 -5.45 22.45 -28.22
CA SER A 860 -6.71 23.13 -28.50
C SER A 860 -7.90 22.24 -28.20
N GLN A 861 -8.75 22.73 -27.30
CA GLN A 861 -10.08 22.19 -27.02
C GLN A 861 -10.90 21.91 -28.29
N ALA A 862 -10.68 22.67 -29.38
CA ALA A 862 -11.41 22.52 -30.63
C ALA A 862 -11.17 21.17 -31.34
N THR A 863 -10.04 20.49 -31.10
CA THR A 863 -9.69 19.21 -31.76
C THR A 863 -10.15 17.97 -31.01
N ARG A 864 -10.69 18.12 -29.79
CA ARG A 864 -11.12 17.00 -28.95
C ARG A 864 -12.34 16.27 -29.57
N PRO A 865 -12.36 14.92 -29.63
CA PRO A 865 -13.42 14.13 -30.25
C PRO A 865 -14.86 14.52 -29.89
N TYR A 866 -15.11 14.91 -28.63
CA TYR A 866 -16.43 15.26 -28.13
C TYR A 866 -16.73 16.77 -28.12
N ASN A 867 -15.79 17.64 -28.50
CA ASN A 867 -15.94 19.10 -28.38
C ASN A 867 -17.16 19.65 -29.15
N ALA A 868 -17.49 19.09 -30.31
CA ALA A 868 -18.65 19.51 -31.10
C ALA A 868 -20.01 19.30 -30.40
N LYS A 869 -20.08 18.36 -29.44
CA LYS A 869 -21.30 18.10 -28.65
C LYS A 869 -21.20 18.62 -27.22
N PHE A 870 -20.02 18.52 -26.60
CA PHE A 870 -19.77 18.88 -25.20
C PHE A 870 -18.56 19.82 -25.08
N PRO A 871 -18.62 21.06 -25.59
CA PRO A 871 -17.47 21.97 -25.61
C PRO A 871 -16.99 22.38 -24.22
N TRP A 872 -17.80 22.16 -23.17
CA TRP A 872 -17.47 22.39 -21.77
C TRP A 872 -16.71 21.22 -21.10
N LEU A 873 -16.43 20.12 -21.81
CA LEU A 873 -15.67 18.98 -21.29
C LEU A 873 -14.27 18.93 -21.92
N SER A 874 -13.23 18.92 -21.08
CA SER A 874 -11.83 18.75 -21.49
C SER A 874 -11.47 17.27 -21.56
N ASN A 875 -10.74 16.74 -20.59
CA ASN A 875 -10.42 15.32 -20.53
C ASN A 875 -11.65 14.51 -20.08
N ILE A 876 -11.86 13.36 -20.73
CA ILE A 876 -12.88 12.39 -20.32
C ILE A 876 -12.12 11.10 -19.99
N PHE A 877 -11.67 11.00 -18.75
CA PHE A 877 -10.97 9.84 -18.24
C PHE A 877 -11.96 8.69 -18.11
N GLN A 878 -11.87 7.69 -18.97
CA GLN A 878 -12.75 6.53 -18.92
C GLN A 878 -11.98 5.34 -18.36
N MET A 879 -12.49 4.76 -17.28
CA MET A 879 -12.06 3.45 -16.79
C MET A 879 -12.77 2.32 -17.53
N GLY A 880 -12.01 1.29 -17.91
CA GLY A 880 -12.51 0.06 -18.51
C GLY A 880 -11.47 -1.06 -18.53
N ASN A 881 -11.84 -2.22 -19.06
CA ASN A 881 -10.95 -3.38 -19.18
C ASN A 881 -10.01 -3.21 -20.38
N PHE A 882 -8.90 -2.49 -20.20
CA PHE A 882 -7.96 -2.15 -21.29
C PHE A 882 -6.60 -2.85 -21.18
N TYR A 883 -6.24 -3.34 -19.99
CA TYR A 883 -4.88 -3.75 -19.67
C TYR A 883 -4.75 -5.26 -19.44
N LYS A 884 -3.50 -5.72 -19.43
CA LYS A 884 -3.06 -7.11 -19.24
C LYS A 884 -1.75 -7.16 -18.46
N SER A 885 -1.41 -8.32 -17.93
CA SER A 885 -0.12 -8.58 -17.30
C SER A 885 0.36 -10.00 -17.56
N ASN A 886 1.68 -10.21 -17.47
CA ASN A 886 2.31 -11.51 -17.61
C ASN A 886 3.53 -11.59 -16.70
N TYR A 887 3.55 -12.57 -15.81
CA TYR A 887 4.67 -12.87 -14.95
C TYR A 887 5.12 -14.31 -15.13
N ASN A 888 6.42 -14.54 -15.19
CA ASN A 888 7.02 -15.88 -15.16
C ASN A 888 8.22 -15.86 -14.21
N GLY A 889 8.31 -16.85 -13.32
CA GLY A 889 9.38 -16.93 -12.34
C GLY A 889 9.80 -18.36 -11.99
N LEU A 890 11.11 -18.58 -11.93
CA LEU A 890 11.73 -19.72 -11.27
C LEU A 890 11.94 -19.35 -9.79
N GLN A 891 11.42 -20.17 -8.89
CA GLN A 891 11.55 -20.02 -7.45
C GLN A 891 12.32 -21.20 -6.87
N ALA A 892 13.18 -20.95 -5.88
CA ALA A 892 13.83 -22.00 -5.12
C ALA A 892 13.78 -21.67 -3.62
N THR A 893 13.44 -22.66 -2.80
CA THR A 893 13.44 -22.54 -1.33
C THR A 893 14.26 -23.66 -0.72
N LEU A 894 15.33 -23.35 0.01
CA LEU A 894 16.02 -24.29 0.89
C LEU A 894 15.54 -24.05 2.31
N THR A 895 14.94 -25.07 2.94
CA THR A 895 14.43 -25.00 4.32
C THR A 895 15.20 -25.95 5.22
N SER A 896 15.59 -25.48 6.40
CA SER A 896 16.15 -26.34 7.44
C SER A 896 15.62 -26.01 8.83
N ARG A 897 15.29 -27.04 9.60
CA ARG A 897 14.73 -26.97 10.96
C ARG A 897 15.77 -27.47 11.97
N ASN A 898 16.40 -26.58 12.73
CA ASN A 898 17.34 -26.90 13.81
C ASN A 898 18.48 -27.88 13.44
N PHE A 899 19.03 -27.77 12.23
CA PHE A 899 20.19 -28.55 11.81
C PHE A 899 21.44 -28.09 12.56
N HIS A 900 21.83 -28.83 13.60
CA HIS A 900 22.93 -28.50 14.52
C HIS A 900 22.82 -27.11 15.18
N GLY A 901 21.60 -26.68 15.52
CA GLY A 901 21.32 -25.36 16.11
C GLY A 901 20.98 -24.28 15.08
N LEU A 902 21.10 -24.56 13.78
CA LEU A 902 20.71 -23.65 12.70
C LEU A 902 19.30 -23.96 12.19
N SER A 903 18.39 -23.01 12.31
CA SER A 903 17.18 -22.93 11.49
C SER A 903 17.42 -21.93 10.36
N MET A 904 17.03 -22.28 9.14
CA MET A 904 17.19 -21.39 7.99
C MET A 904 16.09 -21.56 6.94
N VAL A 905 15.73 -20.44 6.31
CA VAL A 905 14.97 -20.40 5.07
C VAL A 905 15.74 -19.53 4.08
N LEU A 906 16.26 -20.14 3.01
CA LEU A 906 16.89 -19.43 1.90
C LEU A 906 15.93 -19.43 0.72
N GLY A 907 15.56 -18.24 0.26
CA GLY A 907 14.71 -18.03 -0.92
C GLY A 907 15.52 -17.46 -2.07
N TYR A 908 15.31 -17.97 -3.28
CA TYR A 908 15.78 -17.37 -4.53
C TYR A 908 14.62 -17.26 -5.51
N THR A 909 14.60 -16.17 -6.29
CA THR A 909 13.66 -15.96 -7.39
C THR A 909 14.41 -15.39 -8.58
N TYR A 910 14.25 -16.02 -9.73
CA TYR A 910 14.59 -15.48 -11.04
C TYR A 910 13.30 -15.25 -11.82
N SER A 911 12.96 -13.99 -12.12
CA SER A 911 11.64 -13.62 -12.63
C SER A 911 11.66 -12.57 -13.73
N HIS A 912 10.55 -12.46 -14.46
CA HIS A 912 10.21 -11.34 -15.32
C HIS A 912 8.71 -11.03 -15.17
N SER A 913 8.40 -9.79 -14.78
CA SER A 913 7.04 -9.23 -14.73
C SER A 913 6.83 -8.18 -15.83
N LEU A 914 5.71 -8.28 -16.54
CA LEU A 914 5.27 -7.36 -17.59
C LEU A 914 3.82 -6.91 -17.36
N ASP A 915 3.50 -5.64 -17.58
CA ASP A 915 2.13 -5.11 -17.57
C ASP A 915 1.99 -3.81 -18.38
N ASP A 916 0.76 -3.37 -18.65
CA ASP A 916 0.48 -2.01 -19.15
C ASP A 916 0.48 -0.95 -18.02
N VAL A 917 0.17 -1.35 -16.78
CA VAL A 917 0.30 -0.53 -15.55
C VAL A 917 0.35 -1.43 -14.31
N SER A 918 1.18 -1.06 -13.33
CA SER A 918 1.47 -1.84 -12.11
C SER A 918 0.56 -1.54 -10.91
N ALA A 919 -0.50 -0.76 -11.08
CA ALA A 919 -1.46 -0.38 -10.04
C ALA A 919 -2.89 -0.27 -10.58
N ASN A 920 -3.90 -0.41 -9.71
CA ASN A 920 -5.31 -0.20 -10.09
C ASN A 920 -5.72 1.28 -10.09
N TRP A 921 -5.10 2.10 -9.23
CA TRP A 921 -5.57 3.42 -8.83
C TRP A 921 -4.66 4.57 -9.32
N ASP A 922 -3.91 4.33 -10.40
CA ASP A 922 -2.82 5.19 -10.90
C ASP A 922 -3.34 6.46 -11.62
N PHE A 923 -3.98 7.34 -10.85
CA PHE A 923 -4.62 8.57 -11.30
C PHE A 923 -3.74 9.81 -11.10
N GLY A 924 -3.09 10.26 -12.18
CA GLY A 924 -2.61 11.64 -12.35
C GLY A 924 -1.84 12.27 -11.18
N ALA A 925 -0.91 11.56 -10.54
CA ALA A 925 0.23 12.07 -9.75
C ALA A 925 1.15 10.92 -9.27
N GLY A 926 0.63 9.69 -9.21
CA GLY A 926 1.18 8.59 -10.03
C GLY A 926 0.38 8.58 -11.33
N TYR A 927 1.03 8.49 -12.50
CA TYR A 927 0.43 8.92 -13.78
C TYR A 927 0.18 7.77 -14.76
N GLY A 928 -0.43 6.67 -14.33
CA GLY A 928 -0.78 5.49 -15.15
C GLY A 928 -1.81 5.70 -16.27
N LEU A 929 -1.89 6.91 -16.82
CA LEU A 929 -2.54 7.20 -18.09
C LEU A 929 -1.57 6.87 -19.24
N PRO A 930 -2.06 6.30 -20.35
CA PRO A 930 -1.25 6.05 -21.52
C PRO A 930 -0.85 7.35 -22.21
N GLN A 931 0.37 7.44 -22.74
CA GLN A 931 0.82 8.58 -23.54
C GLN A 931 -0.09 8.77 -24.78
N ASN A 932 -0.48 7.65 -25.40
CA ASN A 932 -1.49 7.63 -26.46
C ASN A 932 -2.73 6.84 -26.01
N SER A 933 -3.82 7.55 -25.69
CA SER A 933 -5.09 6.94 -25.26
C SER A 933 -5.80 6.13 -26.37
N PHE A 934 -5.36 6.27 -27.63
CA PHE A 934 -5.85 5.47 -28.76
C PHE A 934 -5.02 4.20 -29.01
N ASP A 935 -3.82 4.06 -28.45
CA ASP A 935 -2.93 2.90 -28.62
C ASP A 935 -2.25 2.50 -27.29
N VAL A 936 -3.09 2.05 -26.35
CA VAL A 936 -2.67 1.69 -24.99
C VAL A 936 -1.72 0.49 -24.93
N ALA A 937 -1.66 -0.32 -26.00
CA ALA A 937 -0.79 -1.49 -26.07
C ALA A 937 0.72 -1.14 -26.11
N ARG A 938 1.06 0.13 -26.35
CA ARG A 938 2.43 0.67 -26.23
C ARG A 938 2.91 0.83 -24.79
N GLU A 939 2.00 0.79 -23.82
CA GLU A 939 2.38 0.87 -22.41
C GLU A 939 2.92 -0.47 -21.90
N TYR A 940 2.66 -1.59 -22.58
CA TYR A 940 3.07 -2.92 -22.16
C TYR A 940 4.60 -3.09 -22.06
N ALA A 941 5.13 -3.08 -20.84
CA ALA A 941 6.55 -3.10 -20.55
C ALA A 941 6.85 -3.79 -19.20
N ASN A 942 8.08 -3.69 -18.68
CA ASN A 942 8.44 -4.24 -17.37
C ASN A 942 7.59 -3.60 -16.27
N SER A 943 6.96 -4.41 -15.42
CA SER A 943 6.25 -3.91 -14.23
C SER A 943 7.16 -3.06 -13.35
N ASP A 944 6.61 -2.10 -12.61
CA ASP A 944 7.36 -1.28 -11.66
C ASP A 944 8.14 -2.15 -10.67
N PHE A 945 7.56 -3.27 -10.24
CA PHE A 945 8.15 -4.26 -9.32
C PHE A 945 8.90 -5.43 -10.01
N ASP A 946 9.29 -5.30 -11.28
CA ASP A 946 10.05 -6.34 -12.00
C ASP A 946 11.48 -6.50 -11.46
N ILE A 947 11.70 -7.45 -10.56
CA ILE A 947 13.04 -7.79 -10.05
C ILE A 947 13.52 -9.09 -10.69
N ARG A 948 14.63 -9.03 -11.42
CA ARG A 948 15.18 -10.18 -12.17
C ARG A 948 15.81 -11.23 -11.30
N HIS A 949 16.61 -10.82 -10.31
CA HIS A 949 17.26 -11.74 -9.38
C HIS A 949 16.99 -11.26 -7.96
N ARG A 950 16.35 -12.09 -7.15
CA ARG A 950 16.12 -11.81 -5.73
C ARG A 950 16.56 -12.99 -4.88
N PHE A 951 17.31 -12.68 -3.83
CA PHE A 951 17.74 -13.64 -2.82
C PHE A 951 17.36 -13.13 -1.42
N THR A 952 16.78 -14.00 -0.62
CA THR A 952 16.51 -13.78 0.80
C THR A 952 17.12 -14.89 1.64
N ALA A 953 17.74 -14.53 2.75
CA ALA A 953 18.14 -15.48 3.78
C ALA A 953 17.50 -15.07 5.11
N SER A 954 16.77 -15.99 5.73
CA SER A 954 16.35 -15.93 7.12
C SER A 954 17.15 -16.98 7.88
N LEU A 955 17.94 -16.57 8.87
CA LEU A 955 18.84 -17.43 9.64
C LEU A 955 18.62 -17.21 11.14
N THR A 956 18.49 -18.31 11.89
CA THR A 956 18.48 -18.34 13.36
C THR A 956 19.46 -19.41 13.82
N TYR A 957 20.52 -19.01 14.51
CA TYR A 957 21.54 -19.91 15.05
C TYR A 957 21.59 -19.82 16.57
N ALA A 958 21.02 -20.83 17.24
CA ALA A 958 21.14 -21.00 18.68
C ALA A 958 22.50 -21.63 19.00
N ILE A 959 23.36 -20.91 19.71
CA ILE A 959 24.74 -21.35 19.94
C ILE A 959 24.74 -22.51 20.96
N PRO A 960 25.20 -23.72 20.59
CA PRO A 960 25.12 -24.88 21.46
C PRO A 960 26.11 -24.76 22.63
N GLY A 961 25.57 -24.69 23.86
CA GLY A 961 26.37 -24.73 25.07
C GLY A 961 27.17 -26.03 25.19
N ARG A 962 28.42 -25.93 25.66
CA ARG A 962 29.28 -27.10 25.94
C ARG A 962 29.84 -27.02 27.36
N LYS A 963 29.79 -28.12 28.12
CA LYS A 963 30.31 -28.20 29.49
C LYS A 963 31.77 -27.69 29.55
N GLY A 964 32.07 -26.81 30.51
CA GLY A 964 33.34 -26.09 30.61
C GLY A 964 33.21 -24.63 30.12
N PHE A 965 34.28 -24.05 29.57
CA PHE A 965 34.28 -22.65 29.10
C PHE A 965 33.21 -22.36 28.02
N GLY A 966 32.84 -23.39 27.24
CA GLY A 966 31.76 -23.32 26.25
C GLY A 966 30.36 -23.07 26.84
N GLN A 967 30.20 -23.11 28.16
CA GLN A 967 28.93 -22.87 28.83
C GLN A 967 28.60 -21.37 28.90
N LEU A 968 29.59 -20.48 28.76
CA LEU A 968 29.37 -19.04 28.62
C LEU A 968 28.54 -18.70 27.36
N PHE A 969 28.61 -19.56 26.34
CA PHE A 969 27.85 -19.45 25.09
C PHE A 969 26.42 -20.01 25.17
N GLU A 970 26.06 -20.73 26.25
CA GLU A 970 24.71 -21.27 26.44
C GLU A 970 23.65 -20.16 26.44
N GLY A 971 22.56 -20.35 25.68
CA GLY A 971 21.47 -19.38 25.58
C GLY A 971 21.74 -18.15 24.71
N TRP A 972 22.92 -18.01 24.09
CA TRP A 972 23.13 -17.02 23.03
C TRP A 972 22.49 -17.48 21.71
N GLU A 973 21.90 -16.55 20.99
CA GLU A 973 21.30 -16.79 19.67
C GLU A 973 21.67 -15.64 18.72
N ILE A 974 21.97 -15.99 17.46
CA ILE A 974 22.27 -15.05 16.38
C ILE A 974 21.15 -15.16 15.35
N ASN A 975 20.53 -14.04 15.00
CA ASN A 975 19.50 -13.98 13.98
C ASN A 975 19.91 -13.03 12.86
N THR A 976 19.51 -13.32 11.62
CA THR A 976 19.89 -12.51 10.45
C THR A 976 18.80 -12.59 9.38
N ILE A 977 18.44 -11.43 8.83
CA ILE A 977 17.73 -11.30 7.57
C ILE A 977 18.68 -10.65 6.57
N ALA A 978 18.95 -11.32 5.45
CA ALA A 978 19.65 -10.72 4.32
C ALA A 978 18.71 -10.66 3.11
N THR A 979 18.64 -9.49 2.47
CA THR A 979 17.86 -9.27 1.25
C THR A 979 18.78 -8.66 0.19
N LEU A 980 18.95 -9.39 -0.93
CA LEU A 980 19.72 -8.95 -2.09
C LEU A 980 18.80 -8.98 -3.32
N ALA A 981 18.68 -7.85 -4.01
CA ALA A 981 17.93 -7.74 -5.25
C ALA A 981 18.78 -7.11 -6.35
N SER A 982 18.57 -7.57 -7.58
CA SER A 982 18.98 -6.85 -8.79
C SER A 982 18.30 -5.49 -8.87
N ALA A 983 18.70 -4.68 -9.84
CA ALA A 983 17.99 -3.45 -10.15
C ALA A 983 16.50 -3.69 -10.40
N GLN A 984 15.67 -2.80 -9.86
CA GLN A 984 14.28 -2.60 -10.25
C GLN A 984 14.26 -1.63 -11.46
N PRO A 985 13.33 -1.74 -12.42
CA PRO A 985 13.26 -0.79 -13.51
C PRO A 985 12.70 0.57 -13.03
N TRP A 986 12.90 1.58 -13.86
CA TRP A 986 12.27 2.89 -13.75
C TRP A 986 12.07 3.51 -15.13
N GLY A 987 11.08 4.39 -15.23
CA GLY A 987 10.63 4.99 -16.48
C GLY A 987 10.60 6.52 -16.43
N VAL A 988 10.79 7.14 -17.58
CA VAL A 988 10.66 8.59 -17.77
C VAL A 988 9.19 8.94 -17.98
N ILE A 989 8.73 10.01 -17.33
CA ILE A 989 7.45 10.64 -17.63
C ILE A 989 7.67 12.15 -17.64
N ASP A 990 7.54 12.75 -18.81
CA ASP A 990 7.54 14.19 -19.02
C ASP A 990 6.13 14.75 -18.76
N LEU A 991 6.06 15.71 -17.83
CA LEU A 991 4.87 16.39 -17.35
C LEU A 991 5.06 17.91 -17.35
N THR A 992 6.23 18.39 -17.76
CA THR A 992 6.55 19.82 -17.85
C THR A 992 6.48 20.34 -19.28
N ASP A 993 6.93 19.56 -20.25
CA ASP A 993 7.01 19.99 -21.65
C ASP A 993 5.87 19.39 -22.50
N GLY A 994 5.37 20.21 -23.42
CA GLY A 994 4.23 19.89 -24.29
C GLY A 994 4.61 19.42 -25.69
N PHE A 995 5.70 18.66 -25.87
CA PHE A 995 6.28 18.38 -27.20
C PHE A 995 5.30 17.74 -28.18
N ALA A 996 4.45 16.81 -27.73
CA ALA A 996 3.43 16.18 -28.58
C ALA A 996 2.31 17.16 -29.00
N GLY A 997 2.23 18.34 -28.39
CA GLY A 997 1.25 19.38 -28.70
C GLY A 997 -0.19 18.95 -28.38
N ILE A 998 -0.37 18.22 -27.29
CA ILE A 998 -1.67 17.85 -26.72
C ILE A 998 -1.88 18.58 -25.39
N GLY A 999 -3.08 19.13 -25.19
CA GLY A 999 -3.42 19.94 -24.03
C GLY A 999 -3.13 19.27 -22.69
N GLY A 1000 -2.70 20.10 -21.73
CA GLY A 1000 -2.22 19.67 -20.43
C GLY A 1000 -3.28 18.99 -19.54
N LEU A 1001 -2.79 18.32 -18.49
CA LEU A 1001 -3.63 17.83 -17.43
C LEU A 1001 -4.26 18.99 -16.63
N PRO A 1002 -5.52 18.84 -16.20
CA PRO A 1002 -6.33 19.89 -15.58
C PRO A 1002 -6.06 20.02 -14.07
N VAL A 1003 -4.78 20.05 -13.73
CA VAL A 1003 -4.23 20.06 -12.36
C VAL A 1003 -3.81 21.47 -11.91
N SER A 1004 -3.41 21.59 -10.65
CA SER A 1004 -2.86 22.83 -10.06
C SER A 1004 -1.60 22.48 -9.24
N PRO A 1005 -0.41 22.95 -9.67
CA PRO A 1005 -0.15 23.71 -10.92
C PRO A 1005 -0.49 22.90 -12.18
N PRO A 1006 -0.72 23.55 -13.35
CA PRO A 1006 -0.93 22.84 -14.62
C PRO A 1006 0.28 21.97 -14.97
N GLN A 1007 0.05 20.83 -15.64
CA GLN A 1007 1.07 19.92 -16.12
C GLN A 1007 0.76 19.51 -17.56
N ALA A 1008 1.76 19.09 -18.32
CA ALA A 1008 1.54 18.39 -19.58
C ALA A 1008 0.85 17.03 -19.33
N THR A 1009 0.32 16.43 -20.39
CA THR A 1009 -0.09 15.03 -20.37
C THR A 1009 1.14 14.11 -20.38
N PRO A 1010 1.12 12.95 -19.70
CA PRO A 1010 2.26 12.05 -19.58
C PRO A 1010 2.89 11.73 -20.94
N GLN A 1011 4.12 12.18 -21.14
CA GLN A 1011 4.87 12.00 -22.38
C GLN A 1011 6.21 11.32 -22.12
N ARG A 1012 6.83 10.81 -23.20
CA ARG A 1012 8.16 10.22 -23.19
C ARG A 1012 9.00 10.82 -24.30
N TRP A 1013 10.29 10.92 -24.01
CA TRP A 1013 11.34 11.34 -24.91
C TRP A 1013 11.81 10.19 -25.82
N ASP A 1014 12.67 10.48 -26.78
CA ASP A 1014 13.36 9.43 -27.55
C ASP A 1014 14.64 9.00 -26.82
N PHE A 1015 14.93 7.70 -26.83
CA PHE A 1015 16.16 7.14 -26.24
C PHE A 1015 16.90 6.24 -27.24
N PHE A 1016 18.22 6.40 -27.30
CA PHE A 1016 19.10 5.65 -28.17
C PHE A 1016 20.31 5.14 -27.36
N GLY A 1017 20.68 3.87 -27.55
CA GLY A 1017 21.82 3.24 -26.88
C GLY A 1017 21.43 2.12 -25.91
N ASN A 1018 22.21 1.92 -24.86
CA ASN A 1018 22.00 0.92 -23.83
C ASN A 1018 21.31 1.56 -22.61
N PRO A 1019 20.08 1.14 -22.24
CA PRO A 1019 19.39 1.67 -21.05
C PRO A 1019 20.19 1.54 -19.74
N SER A 1020 21.14 0.60 -19.67
CA SER A 1020 22.03 0.43 -18.51
C SER A 1020 23.02 1.57 -18.28
N ASP A 1021 23.29 2.43 -19.28
CA ASP A 1021 24.10 3.63 -19.09
C ASP A 1021 23.35 4.64 -18.21
N PHE A 1022 22.02 4.73 -18.39
CA PHE A 1022 21.10 5.56 -17.63
C PHE A 1022 20.68 4.89 -16.30
N LYS A 1023 21.64 4.24 -15.64
CA LYS A 1023 21.44 3.66 -14.31
C LYS A 1023 21.33 4.73 -13.22
N SER A 1024 20.32 4.63 -12.35
CA SER A 1024 20.16 5.50 -11.18
C SER A 1024 21.32 5.35 -10.17
N GLY A 1025 21.61 6.43 -9.45
CA GLY A 1025 22.56 6.48 -8.34
C GLY A 1025 22.43 7.78 -7.54
N PRO A 1026 23.38 8.09 -6.65
CA PRO A 1026 23.35 9.30 -5.81
C PRO A 1026 23.60 10.62 -6.58
N THR A 1027 23.69 10.55 -7.90
CA THR A 1027 23.91 11.68 -8.80
C THR A 1027 22.94 11.58 -9.98
N THR A 1028 22.54 12.72 -10.53
CA THR A 1028 21.71 12.80 -11.74
C THR A 1028 22.37 12.18 -12.97
N ILE A 1029 21.56 11.90 -13.99
CA ILE A 1029 22.06 11.62 -15.33
C ILE A 1029 22.60 12.94 -15.93
N PRO A 1030 23.80 12.95 -16.55
CA PRO A 1030 24.37 14.19 -17.11
C PRO A 1030 23.48 14.81 -18.19
N CYS A 1031 23.15 16.09 -18.00
CA CYS A 1031 22.34 16.91 -18.90
C CYS A 1031 23.18 17.97 -19.62
N PHE A 1032 22.77 18.32 -20.84
CA PHE A 1032 23.51 19.22 -21.74
C PHE A 1032 22.57 20.17 -22.49
N GLY A 1033 23.01 21.39 -22.77
CA GLY A 1033 22.33 22.34 -23.67
C GLY A 1033 21.20 23.18 -23.06
N PHE A 1034 20.68 22.84 -21.87
CA PHE A 1034 19.51 23.46 -21.24
C PHE A 1034 19.66 24.94 -20.79
N GLY A 1035 20.80 25.60 -21.01
CA GLY A 1035 21.06 26.98 -20.54
C GLY A 1035 21.14 27.19 -19.01
N ASN A 1036 20.84 26.16 -18.21
CA ASN A 1036 20.93 26.16 -16.75
C ASN A 1036 22.32 25.69 -16.28
N SER A 1037 22.85 26.33 -15.22
CA SER A 1037 24.05 25.92 -14.46
C SER A 1037 24.11 24.45 -14.02
N ALA A 1038 22.96 23.77 -13.86
CA ALA A 1038 22.90 22.35 -13.53
C ALA A 1038 23.32 21.42 -14.69
N CYS A 1039 23.38 21.94 -15.93
CA CYS A 1039 23.69 21.19 -17.14
C CYS A 1039 24.91 21.78 -17.85
N ALA A 1040 25.68 20.95 -18.55
CA ALA A 1040 26.82 21.44 -19.32
C ALA A 1040 26.33 22.20 -20.57
N PRO A 1041 26.89 23.39 -20.89
CA PRO A 1041 26.35 24.23 -21.98
C PRO A 1041 26.61 23.65 -23.38
N ALA A 1042 27.67 22.85 -23.55
CA ALA A 1042 28.02 22.26 -24.83
C ALA A 1042 27.24 20.95 -25.07
N ILE A 1043 26.41 20.92 -26.11
CA ILE A 1043 25.67 19.71 -26.51
C ILE A 1043 26.65 18.70 -27.14
N PRO A 1044 26.73 17.44 -26.65
CA PRO A 1044 27.58 16.42 -27.24
C PRO A 1044 27.18 16.06 -28.67
N ALA A 1045 28.16 15.71 -29.51
CA ALA A 1045 27.93 15.31 -30.89
C ALA A 1045 26.90 14.16 -31.00
N ALA A 1046 26.93 13.19 -30.09
CA ALA A 1046 25.96 12.09 -30.03
C ALA A 1046 24.50 12.57 -29.91
N CYS A 1047 24.23 13.61 -29.12
CA CYS A 1047 22.89 14.20 -29.05
C CYS A 1047 22.50 14.85 -30.38
N THR A 1048 23.41 15.62 -31.00
CA THR A 1048 23.14 16.26 -32.30
C THR A 1048 22.99 15.25 -33.45
N SER A 1049 23.61 14.07 -33.36
CA SER A 1049 23.47 13.00 -34.35
C SER A 1049 22.20 12.17 -34.17
N ALA A 1050 21.69 12.05 -32.95
CA ALA A 1050 20.38 11.44 -32.67
C ALA A 1050 19.22 12.41 -32.91
N ALA A 1051 19.47 13.73 -32.83
CA ALA A 1051 18.47 14.77 -32.94
C ALA A 1051 17.73 14.76 -34.29
N SER A 1052 16.46 14.37 -34.24
CA SER A 1052 15.48 14.53 -35.31
C SER A 1052 15.16 16.02 -35.58
N SER A 1053 15.34 16.89 -34.57
CA SER A 1053 15.27 18.36 -34.71
C SER A 1053 16.33 19.04 -33.86
N LEU A 1054 17.40 19.52 -34.50
CA LEU A 1054 18.47 20.28 -33.83
C LEU A 1054 17.95 21.53 -33.10
N GLY A 1055 16.88 22.17 -33.61
CA GLY A 1055 16.29 23.35 -32.97
C GLY A 1055 15.60 23.03 -31.64
N ILE A 1056 14.90 21.90 -31.54
CA ILE A 1056 14.23 21.49 -30.29
C ILE A 1056 15.28 21.00 -29.29
N THR A 1057 16.26 20.19 -29.72
CA THR A 1057 17.38 19.75 -28.87
C THR A 1057 18.27 20.92 -28.40
N ALA A 1058 18.33 22.03 -29.15
CA ALA A 1058 19.04 23.24 -28.73
C ALA A 1058 18.26 24.08 -27.70
N LEU A 1059 16.93 23.92 -27.60
CA LEU A 1059 16.06 24.62 -26.66
C LEU A 1059 15.83 23.81 -25.38
N ALA A 1060 15.52 22.52 -25.54
CA ALA A 1060 15.19 21.58 -24.47
C ALA A 1060 16.31 20.55 -24.21
N GLY A 1061 17.54 20.86 -24.62
CA GLY A 1061 18.74 20.10 -24.28
C GLY A 1061 18.73 18.62 -24.67
N CYS A 1062 19.60 17.87 -24.00
CA CYS A 1062 19.64 16.40 -24.04
C CYS A 1062 20.26 15.83 -22.76
N TYR A 1063 20.04 14.54 -22.52
CA TYR A 1063 20.81 13.75 -21.56
C TYR A 1063 21.75 12.80 -22.30
N ALA A 1064 22.98 12.63 -21.82
CA ALA A 1064 23.96 11.75 -22.47
C ALA A 1064 24.92 11.10 -21.47
N LYS A 1065 25.18 9.80 -21.65
CA LYS A 1065 26.14 9.06 -20.84
C LYS A 1065 26.67 7.86 -21.63
N GLY A 1066 27.99 7.76 -21.77
CA GLY A 1066 28.59 6.78 -22.68
C GLY A 1066 28.19 7.05 -24.13
N ASN A 1067 27.73 6.02 -24.83
CA ASN A 1067 27.16 6.13 -26.18
C ASN A 1067 25.63 6.31 -26.17
N SER A 1068 25.02 6.37 -24.99
CA SER A 1068 23.57 6.45 -24.83
C SER A 1068 23.12 7.91 -24.68
N VAL A 1069 22.04 8.25 -25.38
CA VAL A 1069 21.47 9.60 -25.42
C VAL A 1069 19.96 9.57 -25.31
N MET A 1070 19.40 10.55 -24.61
CA MET A 1070 17.97 10.81 -24.52
C MET A 1070 17.71 12.25 -24.96
N ILE A 1071 16.75 12.43 -25.87
CA ILE A 1071 16.45 13.72 -26.51
C ILE A 1071 14.94 13.95 -26.58
N PRO A 1072 14.48 15.21 -26.57
CA PRO A 1072 13.06 15.52 -26.78
C PRO A 1072 12.61 15.04 -28.17
N PRO A 1073 11.36 14.59 -28.31
CA PRO A 1073 10.83 14.14 -29.59
C PRO A 1073 10.57 15.34 -30.54
N PRO A 1074 10.33 15.10 -31.84
CA PRO A 1074 9.87 16.15 -32.74
C PRO A 1074 8.58 16.81 -32.22
N ALA A 1075 8.46 18.13 -32.40
CA ALA A 1075 7.23 18.84 -32.06
C ALA A 1075 6.03 18.26 -32.83
N GLY A 1076 4.94 18.02 -32.11
CA GLY A 1076 3.75 17.34 -32.64
C GLY A 1076 3.85 15.81 -32.68
N GLN A 1077 4.83 15.18 -32.01
CA GLN A 1077 4.99 13.74 -31.98
C GLN A 1077 5.18 13.21 -30.55
N PHE A 1078 4.77 11.95 -30.34
CA PHE A 1078 5.13 11.18 -29.17
C PHE A 1078 6.54 10.59 -29.35
N GLY A 1079 7.37 10.61 -28.31
CA GLY A 1079 8.63 9.87 -28.31
C GLY A 1079 8.44 8.35 -28.35
N THR A 1080 9.53 7.66 -28.67
CA THR A 1080 9.58 6.24 -29.01
C THR A 1080 10.03 5.33 -27.86
N MET A 1081 10.46 5.90 -26.73
CA MET A 1081 10.89 5.15 -25.56
C MET A 1081 9.72 4.40 -24.89
N GLY A 1082 9.91 3.11 -24.62
CA GLY A 1082 8.97 2.31 -23.81
C GLY A 1082 9.01 2.69 -22.32
N ARG A 1083 7.97 2.31 -21.57
CA ARG A 1083 7.95 2.44 -20.10
C ARG A 1083 9.05 1.55 -19.47
N ASN A 1084 9.58 1.96 -18.32
CA ASN A 1084 10.37 1.09 -17.43
C ASN A 1084 11.60 0.41 -18.07
N ILE A 1085 12.35 1.15 -18.90
CA ILE A 1085 13.55 0.63 -19.59
C ILE A 1085 14.85 0.81 -18.79
N PHE A 1086 14.93 1.75 -17.86
CA PHE A 1086 16.18 2.06 -17.14
C PHE A 1086 16.30 1.27 -15.83
N PRO A 1087 17.49 0.78 -15.44
CA PRO A 1087 17.69 0.09 -14.16
C PRO A 1087 18.04 1.07 -13.03
N ASP A 1088 17.60 0.77 -11.80
CA ASP A 1088 18.08 1.46 -10.60
C ASP A 1088 19.37 0.85 -10.01
N SER A 1089 19.76 1.22 -8.79
CA SER A 1089 20.98 0.72 -8.13
C SER A 1089 20.93 -0.77 -7.77
N GLY A 1090 19.74 -1.36 -7.64
CA GLY A 1090 19.47 -2.57 -6.87
C GLY A 1090 19.43 -2.30 -5.36
N PHE A 1091 18.95 -3.29 -4.60
CA PHE A 1091 18.76 -3.19 -3.15
C PHE A 1091 19.57 -4.25 -2.40
N ARG A 1092 20.25 -3.83 -1.32
CA ARG A 1092 21.09 -4.70 -0.49
C ARG A 1092 20.95 -4.31 0.98
N ASN A 1093 20.33 -5.19 1.75
CA ASN A 1093 20.17 -4.98 3.19
C ASN A 1093 20.55 -6.23 3.97
N LEU A 1094 21.17 -6.04 5.13
CA LEU A 1094 21.39 -7.09 6.12
C LEU A 1094 21.04 -6.56 7.50
N ASP A 1095 19.98 -7.13 8.06
CA ASP A 1095 19.52 -6.90 9.41
C ASP A 1095 19.99 -8.05 10.29
N PHE A 1096 20.44 -7.74 11.49
CA PHE A 1096 21.10 -8.68 12.38
C PHE A 1096 20.59 -8.47 13.81
N SER A 1097 20.40 -9.54 14.57
CA SER A 1097 20.24 -9.41 16.02
C SER A 1097 21.03 -10.47 16.79
N LEU A 1098 21.46 -10.06 17.98
CA LEU A 1098 22.13 -10.90 18.96
C LEU A 1098 21.24 -10.95 20.20
N ALA A 1099 20.86 -12.16 20.61
CA ALA A 1099 20.01 -12.38 21.78
C ALA A 1099 20.72 -13.22 22.84
N LYS A 1100 20.41 -12.97 24.11
CA LYS A 1100 20.85 -13.76 25.26
C LYS A 1100 19.64 -14.15 26.10
N ASN A 1101 19.38 -15.45 26.15
CA ASN A 1101 18.32 -16.07 26.94
C ASN A 1101 18.85 -16.47 28.33
N PHE A 1102 18.17 -16.00 29.37
CA PHE A 1102 18.41 -16.30 30.78
C PHE A 1102 17.24 -17.14 31.30
N HIS A 1103 17.53 -18.29 31.87
CA HIS A 1103 16.53 -19.25 32.37
C HIS A 1103 16.53 -19.21 33.90
N PHE A 1104 15.38 -18.95 34.51
CA PHE A 1104 15.19 -18.86 35.96
C PHE A 1104 14.29 -20.00 36.45
N GLY A 1105 14.83 -21.22 36.39
CA GLY A 1105 14.05 -22.44 36.53
C GLY A 1105 13.30 -22.79 35.25
N GLU A 1106 12.21 -23.56 35.36
CA GLU A 1106 11.50 -24.11 34.20
C GLU A 1106 10.53 -23.10 33.55
N ARG A 1107 10.01 -22.14 34.33
CA ARG A 1107 8.87 -21.29 33.91
C ARG A 1107 9.25 -19.85 33.57
N LEU A 1108 10.16 -19.25 34.32
CA LEU A 1108 10.56 -17.85 34.13
C LEU A 1108 11.78 -17.76 33.23
N HIS A 1109 11.67 -16.95 32.16
CA HIS A 1109 12.75 -16.70 31.23
C HIS A 1109 12.85 -15.19 30.95
N ALA A 1110 14.07 -14.68 30.76
CA ALA A 1110 14.30 -13.33 30.25
C ALA A 1110 15.22 -13.38 29.04
N GLN A 1111 14.95 -12.54 28.04
CA GLN A 1111 15.74 -12.42 26.82
C GLN A 1111 16.16 -10.97 26.65
N PHE A 1112 17.47 -10.72 26.67
CA PHE A 1112 18.05 -9.45 26.21
C PHE A 1112 18.35 -9.56 24.72
N ARG A 1113 18.07 -8.49 23.95
CA ARG A 1113 18.34 -8.41 22.51
C ARG A 1113 19.03 -7.10 22.15
N ALA A 1114 19.94 -7.17 21.19
CA ALA A 1114 20.43 -6.02 20.44
C ALA A 1114 20.16 -6.28 18.95
N GLU A 1115 19.38 -5.41 18.31
CA GLU A 1115 19.00 -5.47 16.90
C GLU A 1115 19.68 -4.34 16.12
N PHE A 1116 20.13 -4.68 14.92
CA PHE A 1116 20.88 -3.80 14.02
C PHE A 1116 20.25 -3.88 12.64
N PHE A 1117 19.50 -2.85 12.27
CA PHE A 1117 18.93 -2.72 10.93
C PHE A 1117 19.99 -2.10 10.02
N ASN A 1118 20.24 -2.68 8.85
CA ASN A 1118 21.37 -2.32 7.97
C ASN A 1118 22.72 -2.29 8.72
N ILE A 1119 23.16 -3.42 9.31
CA ILE A 1119 24.33 -3.47 10.23
C ILE A 1119 25.63 -2.91 9.63
N PHE A 1120 25.83 -3.06 8.32
CA PHE A 1120 27.01 -2.54 7.61
C PHE A 1120 26.91 -1.05 7.27
N ASN A 1121 25.78 -0.40 7.55
CA ASN A 1121 25.46 0.96 7.13
C ASN A 1121 25.66 1.17 5.61
N HIS A 1122 25.22 0.20 4.81
CA HIS A 1122 25.32 0.26 3.36
C HIS A 1122 24.31 1.29 2.81
N PRO A 1123 24.75 2.32 2.06
CA PRO A 1123 23.82 3.24 1.43
C PRO A 1123 22.97 2.52 0.39
N ASN A 1124 21.65 2.50 0.59
CA ASN A 1124 20.68 2.16 -0.44
C ASN A 1124 20.10 3.46 -0.99
N PHE A 1125 19.88 3.51 -2.30
CA PHE A 1125 19.31 4.67 -2.99
C PHE A 1125 17.88 4.35 -3.41
N ALA A 1126 16.98 5.33 -3.33
CA ALA A 1126 15.63 5.17 -3.84
C ALA A 1126 15.65 5.05 -5.38
N ASN A 1127 14.67 4.35 -5.92
CA ASN A 1127 14.37 4.38 -7.34
C ASN A 1127 13.94 5.83 -7.73
N PRO A 1128 14.34 6.41 -8.87
CA PRO A 1128 13.95 7.79 -9.25
C PRO A 1128 12.45 7.99 -9.52
N TYR A 1129 11.71 6.89 -9.72
CA TYR A 1129 10.25 6.87 -9.77
C TYR A 1129 9.63 6.77 -8.37
N GLY A 1130 10.42 6.35 -7.38
CA GLY A 1130 9.96 5.84 -6.09
C GLY A 1130 9.09 4.57 -6.23
N GLY A 1131 8.33 4.24 -5.19
CA GLY A 1131 7.24 3.25 -5.29
C GLY A 1131 5.96 3.90 -5.81
N GLN A 1132 4.79 3.28 -5.60
CA GLN A 1132 3.49 3.92 -5.91
C GLN A 1132 3.27 5.28 -5.19
N ASN A 1133 4.08 5.63 -4.19
CA ASN A 1133 4.04 6.90 -3.44
C ASN A 1133 5.32 7.75 -3.68
N GLY A 1134 5.94 7.61 -4.85
CA GLY A 1134 7.33 7.97 -5.08
C GLY A 1134 7.69 9.45 -5.16
N PHE A 1135 8.96 9.73 -4.88
CA PHE A 1135 9.60 11.04 -5.13
C PHE A 1135 9.85 11.18 -6.64
N GLY A 1136 9.06 12.02 -7.33
CA GLY A 1136 9.06 12.15 -8.80
C GLY A 1136 10.30 12.83 -9.38
N LEU A 1137 11.44 12.13 -9.42
CA LEU A 1137 12.71 12.59 -9.99
C LEU A 1137 12.97 11.99 -11.39
N ASN A 1138 11.89 11.70 -12.12
CA ASN A 1138 11.88 11.01 -13.40
C ASN A 1138 11.33 11.86 -14.57
N ASP A 1139 10.98 13.12 -14.32
CA ASP A 1139 10.64 14.10 -15.35
C ASP A 1139 11.93 14.70 -15.94
N PRO A 1140 12.15 14.63 -17.27
CA PRO A 1140 13.36 15.12 -17.92
C PRO A 1140 13.40 16.64 -18.10
N GLY A 1141 12.25 17.34 -18.10
CA GLY A 1141 12.17 18.80 -18.11
C GLY A 1141 12.30 19.41 -16.70
N ALA A 1142 12.11 18.61 -15.64
CA ALA A 1142 12.51 18.95 -14.27
C ALA A 1142 14.05 18.90 -14.09
N LEU A 1143 14.71 19.95 -14.58
CA LEU A 1143 16.17 20.04 -14.69
C LEU A 1143 16.92 19.86 -13.37
N GLY A 1144 18.05 19.15 -13.42
CA GLY A 1144 18.98 19.06 -12.29
C GLY A 1144 18.63 18.00 -11.23
N THR A 1145 17.57 17.20 -11.45
CA THR A 1145 17.23 16.05 -10.58
C THR A 1145 17.01 14.72 -11.33
N PHE A 1146 16.85 14.75 -12.65
CA PHE A 1146 16.48 13.57 -13.44
C PHE A 1146 17.38 12.34 -13.22
N GLY A 1147 16.73 11.21 -12.92
CA GLY A 1147 17.36 9.90 -12.74
C GLY A 1147 18.21 9.74 -11.48
N CYS A 1148 18.12 10.67 -10.52
CA CYS A 1148 18.83 10.55 -9.25
C CYS A 1148 18.04 9.75 -8.20
N GLY A 1149 18.69 8.78 -7.58
CA GLY A 1149 18.30 8.22 -6.28
C GLY A 1149 18.81 9.09 -5.13
N CYS A 1150 18.46 10.38 -5.15
CA CYS A 1150 18.99 11.44 -4.27
C CYS A 1150 18.46 11.39 -2.81
N VAL A 1151 17.75 10.33 -2.44
CA VAL A 1151 17.23 10.05 -1.09
C VAL A 1151 17.34 8.55 -0.80
N THR A 1152 17.37 8.17 0.47
CA THR A 1152 17.27 6.76 0.90
C THR A 1152 15.81 6.28 0.80
N PRO A 1153 15.54 4.97 0.62
CA PRO A 1153 14.17 4.47 0.43
C PRO A 1153 13.22 4.74 1.59
N ASP A 1154 13.69 4.77 2.85
CA ASP A 1154 12.88 5.15 4.03
C ASP A 1154 12.31 6.57 3.90
N VAL A 1155 13.13 7.52 3.41
CA VAL A 1155 12.72 8.91 3.16
C VAL A 1155 11.84 9.02 1.92
N ALA A 1156 12.15 8.27 0.85
CA ALA A 1156 11.38 8.29 -0.40
C ALA A 1156 9.96 7.74 -0.24
N ALA A 1157 9.78 6.74 0.62
CA ALA A 1157 8.47 6.18 0.98
C ALA A 1157 7.73 6.96 2.09
N ALA A 1158 8.28 8.12 2.50
CA ALA A 1158 7.85 8.92 3.65
C ALA A 1158 7.79 8.18 5.00
N ASN A 1159 8.40 6.99 5.10
CA ASN A 1159 8.35 6.04 6.22
C ASN A 1159 9.71 5.94 6.95
N PRO A 1160 10.15 6.98 7.66
CA PRO A 1160 11.45 7.00 8.34
C PRO A 1160 11.49 6.12 9.60
N ALA A 1161 10.31 5.70 10.10
CA ALA A 1161 10.18 4.96 11.36
C ALA A 1161 10.47 3.47 11.19
N ILE A 1162 9.74 2.82 10.28
CA ILE A 1162 9.76 1.36 10.12
C ILE A 1162 10.23 0.91 8.72
N GLY A 1163 10.53 1.87 7.83
CA GLY A 1163 10.99 1.62 6.47
C GLY A 1163 12.37 0.96 6.41
N SER A 1164 12.63 0.29 5.28
CA SER A 1164 13.90 -0.36 4.97
C SER A 1164 14.80 0.52 4.08
N GLY A 1165 16.10 0.23 4.03
CA GLY A 1165 17.06 0.95 3.17
C GLY A 1165 17.60 2.26 3.74
N GLY A 1166 17.13 2.69 4.92
CA GLY A 1166 17.70 3.82 5.65
C GLY A 1166 19.12 3.57 6.20
N PRO A 1167 19.69 4.56 6.92
CA PRO A 1167 20.95 4.38 7.64
C PRO A 1167 20.83 3.27 8.71
N ARG A 1168 21.97 2.77 9.17
CA ARG A 1168 22.00 1.78 10.25
C ARG A 1168 21.21 2.27 11.46
N SER A 1169 20.28 1.47 11.97
CA SER A 1169 19.55 1.77 13.19
C SER A 1169 19.80 0.70 14.25
N VAL A 1170 19.91 1.07 15.52
CA VAL A 1170 20.22 0.14 16.63
C VAL A 1170 19.12 0.18 17.67
N GLN A 1171 18.58 -0.99 18.02
CA GLN A 1171 17.50 -1.12 18.99
C GLN A 1171 17.87 -2.13 20.07
N LEU A 1172 17.61 -1.78 21.33
CA LEU A 1172 17.87 -2.65 22.48
C LEU A 1172 16.54 -3.08 23.08
N GLY A 1173 16.44 -4.36 23.43
CA GLY A 1173 15.20 -4.96 23.93
C GLY A 1173 15.41 -5.85 25.14
N LEU A 1174 14.43 -5.84 26.05
CA LEU A 1174 14.30 -6.80 27.13
C LEU A 1174 12.90 -7.40 27.11
N LYS A 1175 12.81 -8.73 27.12
CA LYS A 1175 11.57 -9.50 27.13
C LYS A 1175 11.57 -10.50 28.28
N PHE A 1176 10.48 -10.57 29.02
CA PHE A 1176 10.20 -11.56 30.05
C PHE A 1176 9.10 -12.51 29.57
N LEU A 1177 9.22 -13.78 29.96
CA LEU A 1177 8.29 -14.88 29.65
C LEU A 1177 8.04 -15.67 30.96
N PHE A 1178 6.80 -16.09 31.21
CA PHE A 1178 6.38 -16.81 32.43
C PHE A 1178 5.22 -17.77 32.18
#